data_AF-A0A1Y1RIR1-F1
#
_entry.id   AF-A0A1Y1RIR1-F1
#
_cell.length_a   1.000
_cell.length_b   1.000
_cell.length_c   1.000
_cell.angle_alpha   90.00
_cell.angle_beta   90.00
_cell.angle_gamma   90.00
#
_symmetry.space_group_name_H-M   'P 1'
#
loop_
_entity.id
_entity.type
_entity.pdbx_description
1 polymer ?
#
loop_
_entity_poly.entity_id
_entity_poly.type
_entity_poly.pdbx_seq_one_letter_code
_entity_poly.pdbx_strand_id
1 'polypeptide(L)'
;MEIQEITLEGFKRFKSDCFQFKPGLNCIYGLNEAGKSTLLSAIRALFFGAISEEVASWASSDICLAQLVYRTDQDRVFTLQRNFSGSTVALTTDARAQITDARQVKQTVANHLGFGDGSFFEDIAFVRQTEIARLKFPTQSSNPSDFLPGLDRLINARKSIRKQLDDLDNSHPNVKNIRELQKNQRLLVEKEAQYQEGLAKFDHHTVLERELGDKLDSEADLKVRIGRYERNQTALRKARENQIRSAALEDDLSQLESLYDLLHEMMKDQERYAAELSELKKYDFPEDFEVRADFLIAQFNRLEEAADVHAKVRRVPNRTIDIVLWLIALAFFTASGFTKETLFMVSGLAVIAIWAYIFIRRSAALGAQQAMLSFEKDRALFLDQLHDLSDRFKDIDEADPNFIKIRSRLEDMQRDFRRTTRLKKAGDEVHIRWEQTVIQLPPIAYESDQIDAPTDPSALLDMLAERKRILKEEIDELTHDNADSLDSMTKNATEEDMQQSLEELREQMPQLQEERIRLEKELESSAREMREWEGLESEIHLLRAEVERILHQVGTLRKADQGIQETIDQLGAFPELNEKISAYFQQMTEDQYERVRFRNSGEKYCFSVHIPEVGEEMTPEEALSQGAIEQFYLAFRLALIDRYPSPLFLDDALVNFDHKRRNKTLRLLNQLAKQRQIFITTHEPAILKMLRKVAHINALSELP
;
A
#
# COMPACT_ATOMS: atom_id res chain seq x y z
N MET A 1 50.61 13.72 62.48
CA MET A 1 51.11 12.97 63.65
C MET A 1 52.46 13.55 64.07
N GLU A 2 52.65 13.78 65.36
CA GLU A 2 53.86 14.34 65.96
C GLU A 2 54.28 13.50 67.15
N ILE A 3 55.50 12.96 67.12
CA ILE A 3 56.08 12.20 68.23
C ILE A 3 56.63 13.17 69.27
N GLN A 4 56.25 12.98 70.53
CA GLN A 4 56.67 13.81 71.65
C GLN A 4 57.79 13.15 72.45
N GLU A 5 57.65 11.84 72.69
CA GLU A 5 58.56 11.11 73.56
C GLU A 5 58.66 9.64 73.12
N ILE A 6 59.85 9.07 73.25
CA ILE A 6 60.07 7.63 73.16
C ILE A 6 60.87 7.16 74.37
N THR A 7 60.41 6.07 74.97
CA THR A 7 61.06 5.40 76.10
C THR A 7 61.38 3.97 75.71
N LEU A 8 62.64 3.58 75.90
CA LEU A 8 63.20 2.29 75.50
C LEU A 8 63.81 1.59 76.71
N GLU A 9 63.32 0.39 77.00
CA GLU A 9 63.80 -0.47 78.07
C GLU A 9 64.22 -1.83 77.49
N GLY A 10 65.49 -2.20 77.65
CA GLY A 10 66.03 -3.45 77.12
C GLY A 10 65.92 -3.59 75.59
N PHE A 11 66.05 -2.49 74.83
CA PHE A 11 65.94 -2.48 73.37
C PHE A 11 67.32 -2.32 72.71
N LYS A 12 67.87 -3.39 72.13
CA LYS A 12 69.23 -3.45 71.57
C LYS A 12 70.29 -2.90 72.54
N ARG A 13 70.75 -1.66 72.35
CA ARG A 13 71.76 -1.02 73.21
C ARG A 13 71.17 -0.12 74.31
N PHE A 14 69.88 0.19 74.24
CA PHE A 14 69.20 1.09 75.17
C PHE A 14 68.69 0.28 76.36
N LYS A 15 69.08 0.69 77.57
CA LYS A 15 68.74 -0.04 78.81
C LYS A 15 67.49 0.52 79.46
N SER A 16 67.44 1.84 79.63
CA SER A 16 66.31 2.59 80.19
C SER A 16 66.44 4.06 79.77
N ASP A 17 66.37 4.28 78.46
CA ASP A 17 66.63 5.57 77.83
C ASP A 17 65.32 6.24 77.41
N CYS A 18 65.19 7.53 77.67
CA CYS A 18 64.05 8.35 77.29
C CYS A 18 64.53 9.52 76.42
N PHE A 19 63.89 9.72 75.27
CA PHE A 19 64.20 10.80 74.34
C PHE A 19 62.95 11.66 74.11
N GLN A 20 63.12 12.96 74.28
CA GLN A 20 62.08 13.95 74.00
C GLN A 20 62.31 14.58 72.63
N PHE A 21 61.22 14.91 71.96
CA PHE A 21 61.22 15.50 70.63
C PHE A 21 60.34 16.74 70.59
N LYS A 22 60.66 17.65 69.67
CA LYS A 22 59.90 18.88 69.44
C LYS A 22 59.19 18.84 68.09
N PRO A 23 58.13 19.64 67.89
CA PRO A 23 57.59 19.88 66.57
C PRO A 23 58.69 20.38 65.61
N GLY A 24 58.55 20.05 64.33
CA GLY A 24 59.52 20.39 63.29
C GLY A 24 60.77 19.51 63.28
N LEU A 25 61.94 20.14 63.15
CA LEU A 25 63.19 19.43 62.83
C LEU A 25 63.88 18.91 64.10
N ASN A 26 64.15 17.61 64.15
CA ASN A 26 64.85 16.92 65.23
C ASN A 26 66.11 16.28 64.66
N CYS A 27 67.28 16.62 65.20
CA CYS A 27 68.57 16.05 64.81
C CYS A 27 69.05 15.09 65.90
N ILE A 28 69.25 13.83 65.53
CA ILE A 28 69.84 12.78 66.37
C ILE A 28 71.31 12.67 65.99
N TYR A 29 72.19 13.23 66.81
CA TYR A 29 73.62 13.30 66.54
C TYR A 29 74.40 12.31 67.40
N GLY A 30 75.38 11.62 66.82
CA GLY A 30 76.26 10.71 67.56
C GLY A 30 77.25 10.01 66.63
N LEU A 31 78.31 9.43 67.19
CA LEU A 31 79.30 8.66 66.42
C LEU A 31 78.69 7.37 65.84
N ASN A 32 79.44 6.67 64.99
CA ASN A 32 78.98 5.38 64.49
C ASN A 32 78.77 4.42 65.66
N GLU A 33 77.78 3.54 65.57
CA GLU A 33 77.39 2.62 66.66
C GLU A 33 76.84 3.31 67.92
N ALA A 34 76.80 4.65 67.95
CA ALA A 34 76.04 5.43 68.91
C ALA A 34 74.51 5.32 68.66
N GLY A 35 74.01 4.21 68.09
CA GLY A 35 72.62 3.76 67.94
C GLY A 35 71.58 4.79 67.51
N LYS A 36 71.98 5.68 66.62
CA LYS A 36 71.09 6.59 65.88
C LYS A 36 70.03 5.79 65.09
N SER A 37 70.49 4.85 64.25
CA SER A 37 69.63 3.96 63.48
C SER A 37 68.81 3.02 64.36
N THR A 38 69.34 2.63 65.52
CA THR A 38 68.62 1.83 66.52
C THR A 38 67.39 2.57 67.06
N LEU A 39 67.52 3.86 67.36
CA LEU A 39 66.42 4.70 67.85
C LEU A 39 65.32 4.82 66.79
N LEU A 40 65.68 5.11 65.55
CA LEU A 40 64.71 5.18 64.45
C LEU A 40 64.05 3.81 64.18
N SER A 41 64.83 2.72 64.25
CA SER A 41 64.30 1.36 64.11
C SER A 41 63.31 1.01 65.23
N ALA A 42 63.50 1.52 66.45
CA ALA A 42 62.57 1.35 67.55
C ALA A 42 61.22 2.04 67.27
N ILE A 43 61.24 3.27 66.74
CA ILE A 43 60.02 3.99 66.30
C ILE A 43 59.28 3.17 65.24
N ARG A 44 60.00 2.64 64.25
CA ARG A 44 59.41 1.78 63.21
C ARG A 44 58.81 0.50 63.81
N ALA A 45 59.50 -0.14 64.76
CA ALA A 45 59.02 -1.35 65.43
C ALA A 45 57.78 -1.07 66.31
N LEU A 46 57.70 0.11 66.90
CA LEU A 46 56.51 0.58 67.62
C LEU A 46 55.30 0.72 66.69
N PHE A 47 55.46 1.26 65.49
CA PHE A 47 54.33 1.40 64.55
C PHE A 47 53.85 0.06 63.99
N PHE A 48 54.75 -0.74 63.43
CA PHE A 48 54.37 -1.90 62.61
C PHE A 48 54.67 -3.26 63.25
N GLY A 49 55.39 -3.29 64.37
CA GLY A 49 55.91 -4.52 64.97
C GLY A 49 57.31 -4.89 64.47
N ALA A 50 57.87 -5.95 65.05
CA ALA A 50 59.17 -6.49 64.67
C ALA A 50 59.08 -7.31 63.38
N ILE A 51 60.12 -7.30 62.54
CA ILE A 51 60.16 -8.12 61.31
C ILE A 51 60.67 -9.54 61.59
N SER A 52 61.67 -9.73 62.47
CA SER A 52 62.10 -11.01 63.08
C SER A 52 63.30 -10.77 64.02
N GLU A 53 63.55 -11.72 64.94
CA GLU A 53 64.65 -12.03 65.92
C GLU A 53 65.64 -10.95 66.47
N GLU A 54 65.69 -9.72 65.98
CA GLU A 54 66.72 -8.73 66.34
C GLU A 54 66.37 -7.77 67.49
N VAL A 55 65.21 -7.91 68.13
CA VAL A 55 64.73 -6.87 69.07
C VAL A 55 65.34 -7.02 70.47
N ALA A 56 65.89 -8.21 70.79
CA ALA A 56 66.47 -8.49 72.10
C ALA A 56 67.76 -7.68 72.34
N SER A 57 67.88 -7.11 73.54
CA SER A 57 69.07 -6.40 74.02
C SER A 57 70.31 -7.30 74.04
N TRP A 58 71.48 -6.73 73.73
CA TRP A 58 72.77 -7.42 73.89
C TRP A 58 73.14 -7.64 75.37
N ALA A 59 72.52 -6.89 76.28
CA ALA A 59 72.61 -7.06 77.72
C ALA A 59 71.36 -7.79 78.22
N SER A 60 71.55 -8.95 78.83
CA SER A 60 70.54 -9.84 79.41
C SER A 60 69.47 -9.12 80.25
N SER A 61 68.33 -8.78 79.65
CA SER A 61 67.10 -8.44 80.36
C SER A 61 65.94 -9.22 79.74
N ASP A 62 65.17 -9.92 80.58
CA ASP A 62 63.93 -10.61 80.18
C ASP A 62 62.85 -9.64 79.65
N ILE A 63 63.09 -8.33 79.79
CA ILE A 63 62.19 -7.23 79.42
C ILE A 63 62.75 -6.51 78.21
N CYS A 64 61.93 -6.42 77.16
CA CYS A 64 62.13 -5.56 76.01
C CYS A 64 60.84 -4.77 75.76
N LEU A 65 60.81 -3.53 76.26
CA LEU A 65 59.64 -2.66 76.24
C LEU A 65 59.99 -1.37 75.49
N ALA A 66 59.11 -0.96 74.58
CA ALA A 66 59.16 0.37 73.99
C ALA A 66 57.82 1.07 74.18
N GLN A 67 57.89 2.38 74.44
CA GLN A 67 56.72 3.25 74.55
C GLN A 67 56.94 4.50 73.71
N LEU A 68 55.92 4.90 72.97
CA LEU A 68 55.90 6.08 72.14
C LEU A 68 54.71 6.96 72.50
N VAL A 69 54.97 8.21 72.86
CA VAL A 69 53.93 9.22 73.07
C VAL A 69 53.88 10.10 71.83
N TYR A 70 52.70 10.22 71.23
CA TYR A 70 52.51 11.02 70.04
C TYR A 70 51.15 11.72 70.03
N ARG A 71 51.06 12.77 69.22
CA ARG A 71 49.88 13.59 69.03
C ARG A 71 49.37 13.51 67.59
N THR A 72 48.06 13.43 67.41
CA THR A 72 47.44 13.47 66.08
C THR A 72 47.06 14.90 65.68
N ASP A 73 46.61 15.07 64.44
CA ASP A 73 46.06 16.31 63.89
C ASP A 73 44.82 16.82 64.65
N GLN A 74 44.08 15.93 65.31
CA GLN A 74 42.95 16.27 66.19
C GLN A 74 43.38 16.72 67.60
N ASP A 75 44.66 17.03 67.81
CA ASP A 75 45.27 17.43 69.09
C ASP A 75 45.13 16.39 70.22
N ARG A 76 44.79 15.13 69.88
CA ARG A 76 44.69 14.02 70.83
C ARG A 76 46.04 13.38 71.06
N VAL A 77 46.33 13.05 72.31
CA VAL A 77 47.56 12.38 72.72
C VAL A 77 47.32 10.88 72.87
N PHE A 78 48.23 10.10 72.31
CA PHE A 78 48.22 8.65 72.35
C PHE A 78 49.55 8.13 72.88
N THR A 79 49.46 7.08 73.69
CA THR A 79 50.61 6.32 74.18
C THR A 79 50.55 4.92 73.57
N LEU A 80 51.47 4.63 72.66
CA LEU A 80 51.64 3.32 72.04
C LEU A 80 52.77 2.57 72.75
N GLN A 81 52.43 1.46 73.38
CA GLN A 81 53.35 0.62 74.13
C GLN A 81 53.41 -0.76 73.50
N ARG A 82 54.62 -1.29 73.32
CA ARG A 82 54.86 -2.66 72.85
C ARG A 82 55.83 -3.37 73.78
N ASN A 83 55.43 -4.54 74.25
CA ASN A 83 56.31 -5.50 74.91
C ASN A 83 56.72 -6.55 73.88
N PHE A 84 57.98 -6.50 73.45
CA PHE A 84 58.51 -7.43 72.45
C PHE A 84 58.82 -8.80 73.05
N SER A 85 59.15 -8.88 74.34
CA SER A 85 59.32 -10.17 75.04
C SER A 85 58.01 -10.92 75.19
N GLY A 86 56.93 -10.21 75.55
CA GLY A 86 55.59 -10.76 75.77
C GLY A 86 54.68 -10.74 74.54
N SER A 87 55.14 -10.19 73.41
CA SER A 87 54.36 -9.97 72.18
C SER A 87 53.02 -9.24 72.39
N THR A 88 52.94 -8.33 73.37
CA THR A 88 51.74 -7.53 73.65
C THR A 88 51.87 -6.11 73.12
N VAL A 89 50.74 -5.51 72.74
CA VAL A 89 50.65 -4.11 72.32
C VAL A 89 49.47 -3.45 73.00
N ALA A 90 49.65 -2.20 73.41
CA ALA A 90 48.60 -1.37 73.95
C ALA A 90 48.65 0.03 73.33
N LEU A 91 47.50 0.57 73.00
CA LEU A 91 47.32 1.96 72.62
C LEU A 91 46.39 2.63 73.63
N THR A 92 46.91 3.57 74.38
CA THR A 92 46.17 4.32 75.40
C THR A 92 45.88 5.73 74.89
N THR A 93 44.64 6.19 75.06
CA THR A 93 44.23 7.56 74.72
C THR A 93 44.32 8.50 75.94
N ASP A 94 44.28 9.80 75.69
CA ASP A 94 44.08 10.86 76.69
C ASP A 94 42.92 10.59 77.68
N ALA A 95 41.81 10.02 77.20
CA ALA A 95 40.66 9.61 78.02
C ALA A 95 40.90 8.33 78.85
N ARG A 96 42.14 7.81 78.89
CA ARG A 96 42.53 6.53 79.50
C ARG A 96 41.80 5.30 78.93
N ALA A 97 41.20 5.42 77.74
CA ALA A 97 40.71 4.26 77.02
C ALA A 97 41.91 3.49 76.45
N GLN A 98 41.95 2.17 76.68
CA GLN A 98 43.07 1.32 76.27
C GLN A 98 42.60 0.28 75.26
N ILE A 99 43.25 0.26 74.11
CA ILE A 99 43.05 -0.74 73.06
C ILE A 99 44.22 -1.74 73.15
N THR A 100 43.93 -3.00 73.45
CA THR A 100 44.94 -4.07 73.55
C THR A 100 44.85 -5.08 72.41
N ASP A 101 43.78 -5.07 71.62
CA ASP A 101 43.65 -5.91 70.44
C ASP A 101 44.64 -5.47 69.36
N ALA A 102 45.59 -6.33 69.01
CA ALA A 102 46.69 -6.00 68.11
C ALA A 102 46.22 -5.57 66.71
N ARG A 103 45.09 -6.11 66.23
CA ARG A 103 44.52 -5.76 64.91
C ARG A 103 43.91 -4.37 64.94
N GLN A 104 43.15 -4.04 65.98
CA GLN A 104 42.60 -2.69 66.18
C GLN A 104 43.70 -1.66 66.41
N VAL A 105 44.75 -1.98 67.18
CA VAL A 105 45.90 -1.07 67.35
C VAL A 105 46.57 -0.83 66.00
N LYS A 106 46.86 -1.89 65.24
CA LYS A 106 47.47 -1.76 63.90
C LYS A 106 46.63 -0.86 62.98
N GLN A 107 45.32 -1.06 62.93
CA GLN A 107 44.43 -0.24 62.11
C GLN A 107 44.38 1.22 62.57
N THR A 108 44.34 1.45 63.87
CA THR A 108 44.28 2.81 64.44
C THR A 108 45.57 3.58 64.16
N VAL A 109 46.73 2.95 64.39
CA VAL A 109 48.05 3.54 64.10
C VAL A 109 48.21 3.77 62.60
N ALA A 110 47.78 2.83 61.75
CA ALA A 110 47.77 3.00 60.30
C ALA A 110 46.94 4.21 59.86
N ASN A 111 45.76 4.41 60.45
CA ASN A 111 44.91 5.57 60.17
C ASN A 111 45.59 6.88 60.61
N HIS A 112 46.29 6.89 61.75
CA HIS A 112 47.01 8.09 62.23
C HIS A 112 48.23 8.46 61.38
N LEU A 113 48.93 7.46 60.82
CA LEU A 113 50.08 7.65 59.93
C LEU A 113 49.68 7.91 58.48
N GLY A 114 48.48 7.47 58.08
CA GLY A 114 48.03 7.43 56.69
C GLY A 114 48.60 6.24 55.89
N PHE A 115 49.26 5.29 56.56
CA PHE A 115 49.93 4.15 55.92
C PHE A 115 49.37 2.82 56.43
N GLY A 116 48.81 2.00 55.54
CA GLY A 116 48.29 0.67 55.88
C GLY A 116 49.37 -0.42 55.99
N ASP A 117 50.49 -0.24 55.28
CA ASP A 117 51.58 -1.20 55.22
C ASP A 117 52.91 -0.58 55.71
N GLY A 118 53.66 -1.36 56.46
CA GLY A 118 54.97 -0.97 56.98
C GLY A 118 56.03 -0.85 55.88
N SER A 119 55.94 -1.68 54.83
CA SER A 119 56.91 -1.62 53.72
C SER A 119 56.82 -0.29 52.96
N PHE A 120 55.60 0.15 52.66
CA PHE A 120 55.34 1.42 51.99
C PHE A 120 55.72 2.64 52.87
N PHE A 121 55.49 2.57 54.18
CA PHE A 121 56.00 3.56 55.12
C PHE A 121 57.53 3.64 55.08
N GLU A 122 58.23 2.51 55.02
CA GLU A 122 59.69 2.52 54.93
C GLU A 122 60.17 3.20 53.66
N ASP A 123 59.59 2.84 52.52
CA ASP A 123 60.04 3.36 51.23
C ASP A 123 59.79 4.85 51.05
N ILE A 124 58.79 5.44 51.72
CA ILE A 124 58.44 6.86 51.60
C ILE A 124 58.92 7.70 52.78
N ALA A 125 58.61 7.26 54.00
CA ALA A 125 58.79 8.04 55.22
C ALA A 125 60.10 7.72 55.96
N PHE A 126 60.77 6.60 55.66
CA PHE A 126 61.96 6.15 56.37
C PHE A 126 63.16 5.96 55.42
N VAL A 127 63.85 7.06 55.12
CA VAL A 127 64.93 7.06 54.13
C VAL A 127 66.25 6.68 54.79
N ARG A 128 66.80 5.51 54.43
CA ARG A 128 68.13 5.07 54.87
C ARG A 128 69.21 5.42 53.86
N GLN A 129 70.45 5.55 54.32
CA GLN A 129 71.62 5.89 53.48
C GLN A 129 71.74 5.02 52.22
N THR A 130 71.56 3.70 52.29
CA THR A 130 71.69 2.80 51.13
C THR A 130 70.46 2.78 50.22
N GLU A 131 69.34 3.34 50.69
CA GLU A 131 68.03 3.28 50.03
C GLU A 131 67.64 4.61 49.40
N ILE A 132 68.43 5.68 49.57
CA ILE A 132 68.08 6.99 48.98
C ILE A 132 68.10 6.96 47.45
N ALA A 133 69.04 6.23 46.84
CA ALA A 133 69.27 6.17 45.39
C ALA A 133 68.31 5.26 44.61
N ARG A 134 67.40 4.55 45.27
CA ARG A 134 66.44 3.64 44.64
C ARG A 134 65.17 3.60 45.44
N LEU A 135 64.04 3.39 44.78
CA LEU A 135 62.82 3.02 45.48
C LEU A 135 62.51 1.55 45.23
N LYS A 136 62.04 0.86 46.27
CA LYS A 136 61.36 -0.42 46.07
C LYS A 136 59.97 -0.20 45.46
N PHE A 137 59.35 0.97 45.69
CA PHE A 137 58.06 1.36 45.10
C PHE A 137 58.12 2.64 44.25
N PRO A 138 57.47 2.68 43.08
CA PRO A 138 56.57 1.65 42.56
C PRO A 138 57.32 0.50 41.88
N THR A 139 57.00 -0.75 42.26
CA THR A 139 57.31 -1.95 41.48
C THR A 139 56.32 -2.09 40.31
N GLN A 140 56.62 -3.00 39.37
CA GLN A 140 55.67 -3.47 38.35
C GLN A 140 54.37 -4.07 38.95
N SER A 141 54.35 -4.39 40.24
CA SER A 141 53.20 -5.00 40.94
C SER A 141 52.47 -4.04 41.89
N SER A 142 52.85 -2.76 41.94
CA SER A 142 52.23 -1.77 42.83
C SER A 142 50.84 -1.39 42.30
N ASN A 143 49.82 -1.38 43.16
CA ASN A 143 48.45 -1.17 42.71
C ASN A 143 48.21 0.33 42.43
N PRO A 144 47.55 0.74 41.33
CA PRO A 144 47.27 2.15 41.06
C PRO A 144 46.48 2.88 42.14
N SER A 145 45.71 2.14 42.94
CA SER A 145 45.04 2.67 44.13
C SER A 145 45.98 3.19 45.23
N ASP A 146 47.25 2.76 45.29
CA ASP A 146 48.20 3.21 46.31
C ASP A 146 48.53 4.71 46.16
N PHE A 147 48.51 5.22 44.91
CA PHE A 147 48.80 6.62 44.60
C PHE A 147 47.53 7.46 44.44
N LEU A 148 46.46 6.89 43.88
CA LEU A 148 45.17 7.54 43.65
C LEU A 148 44.01 6.61 44.01
N PRO A 149 43.47 6.74 45.24
CA PRO A 149 42.26 6.03 45.66
C PRO A 149 41.12 6.29 44.67
N GLY A 150 40.56 5.21 44.10
CA GLY A 150 39.45 5.29 43.13
C GLY A 150 39.84 5.04 41.67
N LEU A 151 41.14 5.10 41.31
CA LEU A 151 41.61 4.81 39.96
C LEU A 151 41.27 3.36 39.52
N ASP A 152 41.39 2.41 40.44
CA ASP A 152 41.00 1.00 40.21
C ASP A 152 39.53 0.84 39.84
N ARG A 153 38.64 1.69 40.39
CA ARG A 153 37.21 1.67 40.04
C ARG A 153 37.00 2.08 38.60
N LEU A 154 37.71 3.10 38.13
CA LEU A 154 37.67 3.54 36.73
C LEU A 154 38.25 2.49 35.79
N ILE A 155 39.41 1.90 36.15
CA ILE A 155 40.04 0.82 35.36
C ILE A 155 39.09 -0.38 35.24
N ASN A 156 38.46 -0.80 36.35
CA ASN A 156 37.53 -1.93 36.35
C ASN A 156 36.22 -1.62 35.62
N ALA A 157 35.66 -0.41 35.79
CA ALA A 157 34.49 0.05 35.05
C ALA A 157 34.77 0.03 33.54
N ARG A 158 35.94 0.53 33.13
CA ARG A 158 36.37 0.50 31.74
C ARG A 158 36.54 -0.92 31.20
N LYS A 159 37.19 -1.83 31.95
CA LYS A 159 37.28 -3.24 31.57
C LYS A 159 35.89 -3.87 31.35
N SER A 160 34.91 -3.52 32.19
CA SER A 160 33.53 -3.98 32.02
C SER A 160 32.88 -3.45 30.73
N ILE A 161 33.04 -2.15 30.44
CA ILE A 161 32.53 -1.54 29.19
C ILE A 161 33.22 -2.14 27.98
N ARG A 162 34.55 -2.31 28.05
CA ARG A 162 35.32 -2.89 26.96
C ARG A 162 34.94 -4.35 26.71
N LYS A 163 34.68 -5.12 27.77
CA LYS A 163 34.11 -6.47 27.63
C LYS A 163 32.75 -6.45 26.94
N GLN A 164 31.86 -5.52 27.29
CA GLN A 164 30.58 -5.36 26.59
C GLN A 164 30.79 -4.96 25.12
N LEU A 165 31.76 -4.10 24.82
CA LEU A 165 32.16 -3.73 23.46
C LEU A 165 32.82 -4.88 22.70
N ASP A 166 33.56 -5.77 23.36
CA ASP A 166 34.19 -6.95 22.77
C ASP A 166 33.19 -8.07 22.53
N ASP A 167 32.25 -8.27 23.46
CA ASP A 167 31.05 -9.08 23.24
C ASP A 167 30.25 -8.50 22.05
N LEU A 168 30.27 -7.17 21.94
CA LEU A 168 30.01 -6.37 20.75
C LEU A 168 30.74 -6.91 19.48
N ASP A 169 32.02 -6.56 19.36
CA ASP A 169 32.88 -6.56 18.17
C ASP A 169 33.50 -7.91 17.78
N ASN A 170 33.69 -8.86 18.71
CA ASN A 170 34.48 -10.07 18.45
C ASN A 170 33.68 -11.29 17.97
N SER A 171 34.28 -11.93 16.97
CA SER A 171 33.99 -13.20 16.31
C SER A 171 33.92 -14.44 17.23
N HIS A 172 33.21 -14.39 18.36
CA HIS A 172 32.87 -15.60 19.13
C HIS A 172 31.52 -16.17 18.68
N PRO A 173 31.38 -17.51 18.57
CA PRO A 173 30.19 -18.15 18.00
C PRO A 173 28.86 -17.91 18.75
N ASN A 174 28.87 -17.22 19.90
CA ASN A 174 27.74 -17.11 20.81
C ASN A 174 27.23 -15.68 21.11
N VAL A 175 27.66 -14.63 20.40
CA VAL A 175 27.08 -13.28 20.61
C VAL A 175 26.26 -12.84 19.39
N LYS A 176 24.94 -12.75 19.59
CA LYS A 176 23.91 -12.53 18.57
C LYS A 176 24.04 -11.18 17.85
N ASN A 177 24.38 -10.09 18.54
CA ASN A 177 24.01 -8.74 18.11
C ASN A 177 24.83 -8.12 16.95
N ILE A 178 26.15 -8.35 16.80
CA ILE A 178 26.90 -7.76 15.65
C ILE A 178 26.83 -8.60 14.39
N ARG A 179 26.78 -9.94 14.53
CA ARG A 179 26.38 -10.78 13.38
C ARG A 179 24.96 -10.46 12.95
N GLU A 180 24.04 -10.25 13.90
CA GLU A 180 22.70 -9.74 13.60
C GLU A 180 22.76 -8.34 12.99
N LEU A 181 23.61 -7.42 13.42
CA LEU A 181 23.75 -6.11 12.79
C LEU A 181 24.22 -6.22 11.33
N GLN A 182 25.31 -6.95 11.07
CA GLN A 182 25.83 -7.14 9.72
C GLN A 182 24.85 -7.92 8.84
N LYS A 183 24.19 -8.94 9.41
CA LYS A 183 23.14 -9.70 8.74
C LYS A 183 21.95 -8.80 8.41
N ASN A 184 21.45 -8.03 9.38
CA ASN A 184 20.31 -7.13 9.23
C ASN A 184 20.63 -6.00 8.27
N GLN A 185 21.86 -5.47 8.25
CA GLN A 185 22.29 -4.50 7.24
C GLN A 185 22.31 -5.09 5.83
N ARG A 186 22.84 -6.31 5.66
CA ARG A 186 22.79 -6.99 4.35
C ARG A 186 21.35 -7.28 3.92
N LEU A 187 20.54 -7.79 4.84
CA LEU A 187 19.13 -8.10 4.60
C LEU A 187 18.37 -6.81 4.28
N LEU A 188 18.66 -5.71 4.98
CA LEU A 188 18.07 -4.41 4.72
C LEU A 188 18.39 -3.93 3.30
N VAL A 189 19.65 -3.98 2.87
CA VAL A 189 20.05 -3.61 1.50
C VAL A 189 19.35 -4.49 0.46
N GLU A 190 19.29 -5.80 0.70
CA GLU A 190 18.60 -6.75 -0.19
C GLU A 190 17.10 -6.44 -0.29
N LYS A 191 16.45 -6.19 0.85
CA LYS A 191 15.01 -5.88 0.94
C LYS A 191 14.70 -4.50 0.34
N GLU A 192 15.55 -3.51 0.55
CA GLU A 192 15.45 -2.19 -0.08
C GLU A 192 15.58 -2.27 -1.60
N ALA A 193 16.49 -3.11 -2.12
CA ALA A 193 16.60 -3.35 -3.56
C ALA A 193 15.33 -4.02 -4.12
N GLN A 194 14.79 -5.02 -3.43
CA GLN A 194 13.51 -5.65 -3.78
C GLN A 194 12.36 -4.63 -3.76
N TYR A 195 12.33 -3.73 -2.77
CA TYR A 195 11.30 -2.68 -2.68
C TYR A 195 11.41 -1.68 -3.85
N GLN A 196 12.63 -1.31 -4.26
CA GLN A 196 12.82 -0.45 -5.45
C GLN A 196 12.33 -1.12 -6.74
N GLU A 197 12.56 -2.43 -6.89
CA GLU A 197 12.01 -3.20 -8.01
C GLU A 197 10.48 -3.24 -7.97
N GLY A 198 9.89 -3.40 -6.78
CA GLY A 198 8.45 -3.32 -6.55
C GLY A 198 7.85 -1.95 -6.91
N LEU A 199 8.57 -0.85 -6.64
CA LEU A 199 8.12 0.51 -6.96
C LEU A 199 7.93 0.70 -8.48
N ALA A 200 8.84 0.17 -9.29
CA ALA A 200 8.70 0.21 -10.76
C ALA A 200 7.48 -0.59 -11.25
N LYS A 201 7.13 -1.67 -10.55
CA LYS A 201 5.91 -2.44 -10.82
C LYS A 201 4.65 -1.70 -10.38
N PHE A 202 4.71 -0.90 -9.31
CA PHE A 202 3.62 -0.01 -8.90
C PHE A 202 3.33 1.02 -9.99
N ASP A 203 4.36 1.65 -10.55
CA ASP A 203 4.19 2.57 -11.69
C ASP A 203 3.51 1.85 -12.86
N HIS A 204 3.93 0.62 -13.18
CA HIS A 204 3.28 -0.19 -14.21
C HIS A 204 1.80 -0.49 -13.90
N HIS A 205 1.45 -0.80 -12.65
CA HIS A 205 0.05 -1.01 -12.25
C HIS A 205 -0.82 0.22 -12.49
N THR A 206 -0.34 1.40 -12.10
CA THR A 206 -1.10 2.65 -12.31
C THR A 206 -1.30 2.96 -13.79
N VAL A 207 -0.37 2.56 -14.65
CA VAL A 207 -0.53 2.63 -16.11
C VAL A 207 -1.61 1.66 -16.59
N LEU A 208 -1.60 0.40 -16.11
CA LEU A 208 -2.63 -0.59 -16.44
C LEU A 208 -4.03 -0.16 -15.99
N GLU A 209 -4.17 0.42 -14.80
CA GLU A 209 -5.46 0.96 -14.32
C GLU A 209 -5.98 2.05 -15.26
N ARG A 210 -5.09 2.95 -15.72
CA ARG A 210 -5.44 4.02 -16.65
C ARG A 210 -5.84 3.47 -18.01
N GLU A 211 -5.06 2.55 -18.57
CA GLU A 211 -5.36 1.91 -19.85
C GLU A 211 -6.69 1.15 -19.80
N LEU A 212 -6.98 0.44 -18.71
CA LEU A 212 -8.26 -0.25 -18.52
C LEU A 212 -9.42 0.76 -18.45
N GLY A 213 -9.23 1.89 -17.77
CA GLY A 213 -10.20 2.99 -17.75
C GLY A 213 -10.52 3.52 -19.15
N ASP A 214 -9.48 3.83 -19.94
CA ASP A 214 -9.63 4.32 -21.32
C ASP A 214 -10.37 3.30 -22.22
N LYS A 215 -10.14 2.00 -22.02
CA LYS A 215 -10.83 0.92 -22.76
C LYS A 215 -12.29 0.75 -22.33
N LEU A 216 -12.58 0.87 -21.04
CA LEU A 216 -13.96 0.85 -20.52
C LEU A 216 -14.78 2.01 -21.08
N ASP A 217 -14.20 3.22 -21.12
CA ASP A 217 -14.84 4.41 -21.70
C ASP A 217 -15.08 4.22 -23.21
N SER A 218 -14.11 3.64 -23.93
CA SER A 218 -14.25 3.33 -25.36
C SER A 218 -15.35 2.28 -25.61
N GLU A 219 -15.45 1.23 -24.78
CA GLU A 219 -16.51 0.22 -24.88
C GLU A 219 -17.90 0.86 -24.62
N ALA A 220 -17.99 1.76 -23.64
CA ALA A 220 -19.22 2.48 -23.32
C ALA A 220 -19.67 3.39 -24.47
N ASP A 221 -18.77 4.18 -25.07
CA ASP A 221 -19.07 5.02 -26.24
C ASP A 221 -19.53 4.17 -27.42
N LEU A 222 -18.83 3.07 -27.70
CA LEU A 222 -19.17 2.17 -28.80
C LEU A 222 -20.57 1.53 -28.61
N LYS A 223 -20.93 1.13 -27.39
CA LYS A 223 -22.29 0.63 -27.07
C LYS A 223 -23.35 1.70 -27.30
N VAL A 224 -23.10 2.94 -26.90
CA VAL A 224 -24.03 4.06 -27.12
C VAL A 224 -24.21 4.31 -28.63
N ARG A 225 -23.13 4.29 -29.41
CA ARG A 225 -23.17 4.43 -30.87
C ARG A 225 -23.96 3.30 -31.52
N ILE A 226 -23.65 2.04 -31.21
CA ILE A 226 -24.40 0.88 -31.74
C ILE A 226 -25.89 1.03 -31.43
N GLY A 227 -26.25 1.30 -30.17
CA GLY A 227 -27.66 1.46 -29.79
C GLY A 227 -28.35 2.66 -30.45
N ARG A 228 -27.62 3.69 -30.88
CA ARG A 228 -28.17 4.80 -31.68
C ARG A 228 -28.42 4.36 -33.13
N TYR A 229 -27.46 3.69 -33.75
CA TYR A 229 -27.60 3.19 -35.12
C TYR A 229 -28.72 2.15 -35.25
N GLU A 230 -28.88 1.24 -34.27
CA GLU A 230 -29.98 0.27 -34.25
C GLU A 230 -31.35 0.97 -34.18
N ARG A 231 -31.48 1.98 -33.31
CA ARG A 231 -32.70 2.80 -33.22
C ARG A 231 -33.00 3.49 -34.55
N ASN A 232 -31.99 4.10 -35.16
CA ASN A 232 -32.16 4.78 -36.45
C ASN A 232 -32.53 3.81 -37.58
N GLN A 233 -31.93 2.61 -37.62
CA GLN A 233 -32.25 1.58 -38.62
C GLN A 233 -33.70 1.10 -38.46
N THR A 234 -34.15 0.83 -37.22
CA THR A 234 -35.54 0.43 -36.97
C THR A 234 -36.55 1.51 -37.34
N ALA A 235 -36.23 2.79 -37.08
CA ALA A 235 -37.06 3.91 -37.50
C ALA A 235 -37.14 4.02 -39.03
N LEU A 236 -36.01 3.91 -39.73
CA LEU A 236 -35.96 3.96 -41.19
C LEU A 236 -36.75 2.81 -41.84
N ARG A 237 -36.64 1.59 -41.29
CA ARG A 237 -37.38 0.43 -41.78
C ARG A 237 -38.89 0.61 -41.60
N LYS A 238 -39.34 1.07 -40.42
CA LYS A 238 -40.75 1.39 -40.18
C LYS A 238 -41.26 2.46 -41.13
N ALA A 239 -40.46 3.50 -41.38
CA ALA A 239 -40.84 4.55 -42.31
C ALA A 239 -41.00 4.04 -43.75
N ARG A 240 -40.11 3.14 -44.21
CA ARG A 240 -40.23 2.47 -45.52
C ARG A 240 -41.48 1.57 -45.59
N GLU A 241 -41.73 0.77 -44.55
CA GLU A 241 -42.93 -0.08 -44.46
C GLU A 241 -44.22 0.75 -44.53
N ASN A 242 -44.27 1.85 -43.77
CA ASN A 242 -45.39 2.80 -43.80
C ASN A 242 -45.52 3.47 -45.18
N GLN A 243 -44.42 3.84 -45.83
CA GLN A 243 -44.44 4.44 -47.17
C GLN A 243 -45.00 3.47 -48.22
N ILE A 244 -44.55 2.20 -48.22
CA ILE A 244 -45.09 1.16 -49.11
C ILE A 244 -46.58 0.94 -48.85
N ARG A 245 -46.98 0.88 -47.57
CA ARG A 245 -48.38 0.72 -47.17
C ARG A 245 -49.24 1.91 -47.63
N SER A 246 -48.77 3.14 -47.42
CA SER A 246 -49.49 4.33 -47.88
C SER A 246 -49.67 4.34 -49.41
N ALA A 247 -48.65 3.98 -50.18
CA ALA A 247 -48.75 3.90 -51.64
C ALA A 247 -49.74 2.83 -52.12
N ALA A 248 -49.82 1.69 -51.42
CA ALA A 248 -50.81 0.66 -51.71
C ALA A 248 -52.24 1.14 -51.40
N LEU A 249 -52.44 1.80 -50.26
CA LEU A 249 -53.73 2.37 -49.87
C LEU A 249 -54.17 3.51 -50.81
N GLU A 250 -53.22 4.30 -51.34
CA GLU A 250 -53.50 5.31 -52.36
C GLU A 250 -53.98 4.70 -53.68
N ASP A 251 -53.40 3.58 -54.12
CA ASP A 251 -53.88 2.84 -55.30
C ASP A 251 -55.29 2.29 -55.07
N ASP A 252 -55.54 1.67 -53.91
CA ASP A 252 -56.87 1.18 -53.51
C ASP A 252 -57.91 2.31 -53.46
N LEU A 253 -57.52 3.48 -52.93
CA LEU A 253 -58.35 4.68 -52.90
C LEU A 253 -58.69 5.14 -54.32
N SER A 254 -57.70 5.18 -55.23
CA SER A 254 -57.94 5.54 -56.64
C SER A 254 -58.87 4.56 -57.35
N GLN A 255 -58.73 3.25 -57.08
CA GLN A 255 -59.62 2.23 -57.63
C GLN A 255 -61.06 2.41 -57.11
N LEU A 256 -61.23 2.66 -55.80
CA LEU A 256 -62.53 2.93 -55.19
C LEU A 256 -63.18 4.21 -55.72
N GLU A 257 -62.41 5.27 -55.95
CA GLU A 257 -62.91 6.50 -56.59
C GLU A 257 -63.47 6.22 -57.98
N SER A 258 -62.76 5.41 -58.78
CA SER A 258 -63.23 5.05 -60.13
C SER A 258 -64.53 4.22 -60.12
N LEU A 259 -64.70 3.36 -59.11
CA LEU A 259 -65.91 2.56 -58.92
C LEU A 259 -67.09 3.41 -58.44
N TYR A 260 -66.82 4.33 -57.50
CA TYR A 260 -67.81 5.28 -57.00
C TYR A 260 -68.37 6.12 -58.15
N ASP A 261 -67.50 6.69 -58.99
CA ASP A 261 -67.89 7.52 -60.13
C ASP A 261 -68.72 6.73 -61.14
N LEU A 262 -68.33 5.48 -61.45
CA LEU A 262 -69.03 4.62 -62.40
C LEU A 262 -70.44 4.22 -61.91
N LEU A 263 -70.57 3.84 -60.63
CA LEU A 263 -71.86 3.47 -60.04
C LEU A 263 -72.80 4.69 -59.96
N HIS A 264 -72.25 5.86 -59.62
CA HIS A 264 -73.00 7.11 -59.60
C HIS A 264 -73.56 7.48 -60.98
N GLU A 265 -72.77 7.29 -62.05
CA GLU A 265 -73.20 7.51 -63.43
C GLU A 265 -74.29 6.52 -63.87
N MET A 266 -74.15 5.24 -63.51
CA MET A 266 -75.16 4.21 -63.81
C MET A 266 -76.52 4.48 -63.15
N MET A 267 -76.54 4.92 -61.89
CA MET A 267 -77.81 5.25 -61.20
C MET A 267 -78.55 6.39 -61.89
N LYS A 268 -77.82 7.40 -62.33
CA LYS A 268 -78.36 8.56 -63.06
C LYS A 268 -79.00 8.16 -64.40
N ASP A 269 -78.40 7.18 -65.08
CA ASP A 269 -78.95 6.63 -66.32
C ASP A 269 -80.21 5.79 -66.08
N GLN A 270 -80.25 4.97 -65.02
CA GLN A 270 -81.41 4.14 -64.68
C GLN A 270 -82.68 4.96 -64.40
N GLU A 271 -82.55 6.04 -63.61
CA GLU A 271 -83.66 6.96 -63.32
C GLU A 271 -84.20 7.62 -64.60
N ARG A 272 -83.31 7.92 -65.55
CA ARG A 272 -83.69 8.49 -66.85
C ARG A 272 -84.51 7.51 -67.71
N TYR A 273 -84.13 6.23 -67.74
CA TYR A 273 -84.86 5.21 -68.52
C TYR A 273 -86.24 4.89 -67.95
N ALA A 274 -86.39 4.85 -66.62
CA ALA A 274 -87.69 4.64 -65.97
C ALA A 274 -88.68 5.77 -66.32
N ALA A 275 -88.20 7.01 -66.46
CA ALA A 275 -89.00 8.14 -66.90
C ALA A 275 -89.45 8.01 -68.36
N GLU A 276 -88.55 7.59 -69.27
CA GLU A 276 -88.84 7.45 -70.71
C GLU A 276 -89.83 6.32 -71.04
N LEU A 277 -89.77 5.18 -70.34
CA LEU A 277 -90.70 4.06 -70.52
C LEU A 277 -92.14 4.38 -70.07
N SER A 278 -92.30 5.27 -69.10
CA SER A 278 -93.62 5.71 -68.63
C SER A 278 -94.38 6.57 -69.66
N GLU A 279 -93.66 7.24 -70.58
CA GLU A 279 -94.27 8.05 -71.64
C GLU A 279 -94.86 7.20 -72.79
N LEU A 280 -94.27 6.04 -73.08
CA LEU A 280 -94.67 5.19 -74.20
C LEU A 280 -96.06 4.55 -74.04
N LYS A 281 -96.54 4.38 -72.81
CA LYS A 281 -97.88 3.84 -72.51
C LYS A 281 -99.07 4.76 -72.89
N LYS A 282 -98.81 5.95 -73.44
CA LYS A 282 -99.85 6.97 -73.69
C LYS A 282 -100.38 7.01 -75.14
N TYR A 283 -99.92 6.14 -76.03
CA TYR A 283 -100.32 6.14 -77.44
C TYR A 283 -101.29 4.99 -77.76
N ASP A 284 -102.38 5.28 -78.49
CA ASP A 284 -103.41 4.32 -78.95
C ASP A 284 -102.89 3.51 -80.16
N PHE A 285 -102.85 2.18 -80.03
CA PHE A 285 -102.42 1.26 -81.10
C PHE A 285 -103.62 0.53 -81.73
N PRO A 286 -103.61 0.17 -83.03
CA PRO A 286 -104.66 -0.65 -83.64
C PRO A 286 -104.78 -2.05 -82.98
N GLU A 287 -105.98 -2.64 -82.87
CA GLU A 287 -106.27 -3.86 -82.05
C GLU A 287 -105.33 -5.07 -82.32
N ASP A 288 -104.93 -5.35 -83.57
CA ASP A 288 -103.96 -6.43 -83.89
C ASP A 288 -102.52 -6.11 -83.45
N PHE A 289 -102.21 -4.83 -83.24
CA PHE A 289 -100.92 -4.32 -82.74
C PHE A 289 -100.90 -4.19 -81.21
N GLU A 290 -102.03 -3.88 -80.58
CA GLU A 290 -102.15 -3.78 -79.12
C GLU A 290 -101.84 -5.13 -78.46
N VAL A 291 -102.38 -6.23 -79.00
CA VAL A 291 -102.09 -7.60 -78.54
C VAL A 291 -100.61 -7.97 -78.68
N ARG A 292 -99.92 -7.45 -79.72
CA ARG A 292 -98.49 -7.71 -79.96
C ARG A 292 -97.57 -6.82 -79.14
N ALA A 293 -97.95 -5.56 -78.89
CA ALA A 293 -97.24 -4.66 -77.99
C ALA A 293 -97.35 -5.15 -76.53
N ASP A 294 -98.54 -5.56 -76.09
CA ASP A 294 -98.74 -6.18 -74.77
C ASP A 294 -97.98 -7.50 -74.64
N PHE A 295 -97.91 -8.29 -75.71
CA PHE A 295 -97.07 -9.50 -75.73
C PHE A 295 -95.57 -9.18 -75.60
N LEU A 296 -95.08 -8.12 -76.27
CA LEU A 296 -93.68 -7.67 -76.16
C LEU A 296 -93.37 -7.03 -74.80
N ILE A 297 -94.30 -6.29 -74.21
CA ILE A 297 -94.19 -5.74 -72.85
C ILE A 297 -94.22 -6.86 -71.82
N ALA A 298 -95.09 -7.87 -71.98
CA ALA A 298 -95.12 -9.05 -71.13
C ALA A 298 -93.85 -9.91 -71.28
N GLN A 299 -93.27 -10.00 -72.48
CA GLN A 299 -91.97 -10.63 -72.72
C GLN A 299 -90.82 -9.83 -72.09
N PHE A 300 -90.85 -8.49 -72.18
CA PHE A 300 -89.87 -7.61 -71.55
C PHE A 300 -89.92 -7.70 -70.02
N ASN A 301 -91.12 -7.65 -69.43
CA ASN A 301 -91.32 -7.84 -67.99
C ASN A 301 -90.93 -9.26 -67.55
N ARG A 302 -91.14 -10.29 -68.40
CA ARG A 302 -90.61 -11.64 -68.14
C ARG A 302 -89.10 -11.73 -68.24
N LEU A 303 -88.45 -10.95 -69.12
CA LEU A 303 -86.99 -10.85 -69.19
C LEU A 303 -86.42 -10.09 -67.99
N GLU A 304 -87.17 -9.15 -67.44
CA GLU A 304 -86.87 -8.42 -66.19
C GLU A 304 -87.04 -9.32 -64.96
N GLU A 305 -88.16 -10.04 -64.84
CA GLU A 305 -88.39 -11.06 -63.80
C GLU A 305 -87.40 -12.24 -63.93
N ALA A 306 -87.06 -12.67 -65.14
CA ALA A 306 -86.05 -13.70 -65.36
C ALA A 306 -84.67 -13.19 -64.94
N ALA A 307 -84.32 -11.91 -65.17
CA ALA A 307 -83.09 -11.32 -64.67
C ALA A 307 -83.05 -11.28 -63.12
N ASP A 308 -84.19 -11.02 -62.48
CA ASP A 308 -84.35 -11.00 -61.02
C ASP A 308 -84.28 -12.41 -60.39
N VAL A 309 -84.78 -13.42 -61.10
CA VAL A 309 -84.63 -14.85 -60.72
C VAL A 309 -83.21 -15.36 -61.01
N HIS A 310 -82.55 -14.88 -62.08
CA HIS A 310 -81.16 -15.22 -62.40
C HIS A 310 -80.15 -14.61 -61.41
N ALA A 311 -80.47 -13.47 -60.80
CA ALA A 311 -79.72 -12.92 -59.67
C ALA A 311 -79.78 -13.84 -58.42
N LYS A 312 -80.90 -14.55 -58.20
CA LYS A 312 -81.04 -15.54 -57.11
C LYS A 312 -80.38 -16.90 -57.40
N VAL A 313 -80.15 -17.27 -58.66
CA VAL A 313 -79.64 -18.61 -59.05
C VAL A 313 -78.12 -18.64 -59.31
N ARG A 314 -77.42 -17.50 -59.35
CA ARG A 314 -75.95 -17.42 -59.51
C ARG A 314 -75.12 -17.70 -58.24
N ARG A 315 -75.62 -18.53 -57.31
CA ARG A 315 -74.85 -18.99 -56.13
C ARG A 315 -74.16 -20.33 -56.40
N VAL A 316 -72.98 -20.32 -57.04
CA VAL A 316 -72.03 -21.46 -56.99
C VAL A 316 -70.59 -20.93 -56.91
N PRO A 317 -69.83 -21.22 -55.84
CA PRO A 317 -68.46 -20.73 -55.69
C PRO A 317 -67.40 -21.62 -56.37
N ASN A 318 -66.40 -20.92 -56.89
CA ASN A 318 -64.98 -21.21 -57.17
C ASN A 318 -64.49 -22.60 -57.64
N ARG A 319 -63.79 -22.59 -58.79
CA ARG A 319 -63.05 -23.70 -59.45
C ARG A 319 -61.90 -24.29 -58.63
N THR A 320 -61.42 -23.59 -57.60
CA THR A 320 -60.27 -23.99 -56.78
C THR A 320 -60.58 -25.12 -55.81
N ILE A 321 -61.81 -25.22 -55.30
CA ILE A 321 -62.22 -26.26 -54.34
C ILE A 321 -62.30 -27.64 -55.03
N ASP A 322 -62.72 -27.70 -56.30
CA ASP A 322 -62.79 -28.96 -57.06
C ASP A 322 -61.40 -29.54 -57.33
N ILE A 323 -60.40 -28.68 -57.59
CA ILE A 323 -58.99 -29.08 -57.79
C ILE A 323 -58.36 -29.53 -56.48
N VAL A 324 -58.64 -28.82 -55.39
CA VAL A 324 -58.14 -29.18 -54.05
C VAL A 324 -58.78 -30.47 -53.55
N LEU A 325 -60.09 -30.69 -53.76
CA LEU A 325 -60.75 -31.97 -53.46
C LEU A 325 -60.24 -33.11 -54.34
N TRP A 326 -59.91 -32.84 -55.61
CA TRP A 326 -59.27 -33.82 -56.49
C TRP A 326 -57.85 -34.19 -56.01
N LEU A 327 -57.06 -33.19 -55.59
CA LEU A 327 -55.71 -33.40 -55.06
C LEU A 327 -55.72 -34.09 -53.70
N ILE A 328 -56.69 -33.80 -52.83
CA ILE A 328 -56.88 -34.48 -51.54
C ILE A 328 -57.32 -35.92 -51.76
N ALA A 329 -58.24 -36.19 -52.69
CA ALA A 329 -58.67 -37.55 -53.03
C ALA A 329 -57.53 -38.37 -53.68
N LEU A 330 -56.73 -37.75 -54.55
CA LEU A 330 -55.55 -38.36 -55.16
C LEU A 330 -54.46 -38.65 -54.12
N ALA A 331 -54.20 -37.70 -53.21
CA ALA A 331 -53.27 -37.88 -52.10
C ALA A 331 -53.70 -39.01 -51.16
N PHE A 332 -54.99 -39.11 -50.83
CA PHE A 332 -55.55 -40.20 -50.02
C PHE A 332 -55.45 -41.56 -50.72
N PHE A 333 -55.66 -41.62 -52.04
CA PHE A 333 -55.53 -42.84 -52.84
C PHE A 333 -54.08 -43.32 -52.96
N THR A 334 -53.11 -42.39 -53.05
CA THR A 334 -51.68 -42.72 -53.04
C THR A 334 -51.15 -43.11 -51.67
N ALA A 335 -51.71 -42.54 -50.58
CA ALA A 335 -51.32 -42.85 -49.21
C ALA A 335 -51.88 -44.19 -48.72
N SER A 336 -53.08 -44.59 -49.16
CA SER A 336 -53.71 -45.86 -48.75
C SER A 336 -53.14 -47.09 -49.44
N GLY A 337 -52.33 -46.93 -50.50
CA GLY A 337 -51.58 -48.01 -51.15
C GLY A 337 -50.49 -48.65 -50.26
N PHE A 338 -50.16 -48.05 -49.11
CA PHE A 338 -49.09 -48.51 -48.23
C PHE A 338 -49.53 -49.20 -46.92
N THR A 339 -50.83 -49.30 -46.61
CA THR A 339 -51.28 -50.03 -45.39
C THR A 339 -52.65 -50.71 -45.54
N LYS A 340 -52.65 -52.05 -45.39
CA LYS A 340 -53.76 -53.03 -45.20
C LYS A 340 -55.01 -52.90 -46.10
N GLU A 341 -55.39 -54.02 -46.73
CA GLU A 341 -56.49 -54.17 -47.72
C GLU A 341 -57.85 -53.57 -47.32
N THR A 342 -58.15 -53.41 -46.02
CA THR A 342 -59.42 -52.85 -45.55
C THR A 342 -59.54 -51.34 -45.72
N LEU A 343 -58.43 -50.59 -45.73
CA LEU A 343 -58.44 -49.13 -45.96
C LEU A 343 -58.69 -48.76 -47.43
N PHE A 344 -58.34 -49.67 -48.35
CA PHE A 344 -58.47 -49.46 -49.79
C PHE A 344 -59.94 -49.46 -50.24
N MET A 345 -60.77 -50.31 -49.64
CA MET A 345 -62.21 -50.38 -49.93
C MET A 345 -62.99 -49.14 -49.44
N VAL A 346 -62.66 -48.61 -48.26
CA VAL A 346 -63.31 -47.42 -47.71
C VAL A 346 -62.92 -46.16 -48.50
N SER A 347 -61.65 -46.06 -48.92
CA SER A 347 -61.20 -44.98 -49.80
C SER A 347 -61.79 -45.06 -51.20
N GLY A 348 -61.98 -46.27 -51.76
CA GLY A 348 -62.68 -46.45 -53.03
C GLY A 348 -64.15 -45.98 -53.00
N LEU A 349 -64.88 -46.25 -51.92
CA LEU A 349 -66.27 -45.77 -51.75
C LEU A 349 -66.35 -44.24 -51.58
N ALA A 350 -65.39 -43.64 -50.89
CA ALA A 350 -65.30 -42.18 -50.76
C ALA A 350 -65.05 -41.50 -52.11
N VAL A 351 -64.19 -42.08 -52.96
CA VAL A 351 -63.93 -41.58 -54.32
C VAL A 351 -65.20 -41.66 -55.18
N ILE A 352 -65.97 -42.74 -55.09
CA ILE A 352 -67.24 -42.88 -55.82
C ILE A 352 -68.30 -41.89 -55.32
N ALA A 353 -68.39 -41.64 -54.01
CA ALA A 353 -69.31 -40.65 -53.44
C ALA A 353 -68.94 -39.21 -53.84
N ILE A 354 -67.65 -38.88 -53.87
CA ILE A 354 -67.13 -37.59 -54.35
C ILE A 354 -67.38 -37.45 -55.86
N TRP A 355 -67.21 -38.53 -56.64
CA TRP A 355 -67.51 -38.55 -58.07
C TRP A 355 -69.02 -38.35 -58.34
N ALA A 356 -69.89 -38.99 -57.56
CA ALA A 356 -71.34 -38.80 -57.64
C ALA A 356 -71.77 -37.38 -57.23
N TYR A 357 -71.15 -36.80 -56.20
CA TYR A 357 -71.36 -35.41 -55.79
C TYR A 357 -70.96 -34.42 -56.89
N ILE A 358 -69.79 -34.63 -57.52
CA ILE A 358 -69.33 -33.83 -58.67
C ILE A 358 -70.26 -34.01 -59.87
N PHE A 359 -70.77 -35.22 -60.12
CA PHE A 359 -71.69 -35.52 -61.23
C PHE A 359 -73.05 -34.84 -61.05
N ILE A 360 -73.63 -34.86 -59.84
CA ILE A 360 -74.87 -34.13 -59.48
C ILE A 360 -74.65 -32.61 -59.55
N ARG A 361 -73.49 -32.13 -59.12
CA ARG A 361 -73.11 -30.70 -59.20
C ARG A 361 -72.92 -30.25 -60.66
N ARG A 362 -72.40 -31.12 -61.54
CA ARG A 362 -72.29 -30.88 -62.99
C ARG A 362 -73.63 -30.92 -63.71
N SER A 363 -74.57 -31.78 -63.32
CA SER A 363 -75.91 -31.79 -63.93
C SER A 363 -76.70 -30.52 -63.60
N ALA A 364 -76.51 -29.94 -62.40
CA ALA A 364 -77.04 -28.61 -62.06
C ALA A 364 -76.39 -27.47 -62.87
N ALA A 365 -75.08 -27.53 -63.12
CA ALA A 365 -74.38 -26.58 -63.99
C ALA A 365 -74.79 -26.68 -65.47
N LEU A 366 -75.07 -27.90 -65.97
CA LEU A 366 -75.65 -28.14 -67.30
C LEU A 366 -77.06 -27.57 -67.43
N GLY A 367 -77.86 -27.60 -66.35
CA GLY A 367 -79.16 -26.92 -66.28
C GLY A 367 -79.05 -25.39 -66.33
N ALA A 368 -78.06 -24.80 -65.66
CA ALA A 368 -77.77 -23.36 -65.73
C ALA A 368 -77.24 -22.93 -67.10
N GLN A 369 -76.45 -23.77 -67.78
CA GLN A 369 -75.96 -23.53 -69.13
C GLN A 369 -77.08 -23.65 -70.17
N GLN A 370 -78.03 -24.58 -69.97
CA GLN A 370 -79.26 -24.68 -70.77
C GLN A 370 -80.21 -23.49 -70.56
N ALA A 371 -80.31 -22.93 -69.34
CA ALA A 371 -81.08 -21.72 -69.05
C ALA A 371 -80.43 -20.44 -69.63
N MET A 372 -79.10 -20.39 -69.68
CA MET A 372 -78.36 -19.29 -70.32
C MET A 372 -78.49 -19.34 -71.84
N LEU A 373 -78.46 -20.54 -72.43
CA LEU A 373 -78.74 -20.74 -73.86
C LEU A 373 -80.21 -20.49 -74.22
N SER A 374 -81.17 -20.79 -73.34
CA SER A 374 -82.58 -20.45 -73.56
C SER A 374 -82.79 -18.93 -73.46
N PHE A 375 -82.17 -18.25 -72.49
CA PHE A 375 -82.23 -16.79 -72.40
C PHE A 375 -81.57 -16.09 -73.60
N GLU A 376 -80.42 -16.57 -74.08
CA GLU A 376 -79.82 -16.03 -75.31
C GLU A 376 -80.65 -16.34 -76.57
N LYS A 377 -81.31 -17.49 -76.63
CA LYS A 377 -82.27 -17.83 -77.70
C LYS A 377 -83.51 -16.94 -77.65
N ASP A 378 -84.10 -16.76 -76.48
CA ASP A 378 -85.31 -15.95 -76.27
C ASP A 378 -84.99 -14.46 -76.50
N ARG A 379 -83.78 -14.00 -76.13
CA ARG A 379 -83.26 -12.66 -76.45
C ARG A 379 -83.03 -12.46 -77.95
N ALA A 380 -82.40 -13.44 -78.62
CA ALA A 380 -82.20 -13.38 -80.06
C ALA A 380 -83.55 -13.36 -80.78
N LEU A 381 -84.51 -14.18 -80.33
CA LEU A 381 -85.87 -14.21 -80.85
C LEU A 381 -86.60 -12.88 -80.62
N PHE A 382 -86.43 -12.23 -79.46
CA PHE A 382 -87.02 -10.92 -79.18
C PHE A 382 -86.44 -9.80 -80.05
N LEU A 383 -85.11 -9.80 -80.26
CA LEU A 383 -84.47 -8.85 -81.18
C LEU A 383 -84.87 -9.09 -82.64
N ASP A 384 -85.01 -10.34 -83.04
CA ASP A 384 -85.47 -10.73 -84.38
C ASP A 384 -86.93 -10.34 -84.60
N GLN A 385 -87.78 -10.48 -83.57
CA GLN A 385 -89.18 -10.02 -83.60
C GLN A 385 -89.32 -8.50 -83.57
N LEU A 386 -88.47 -7.78 -82.82
CA LEU A 386 -88.40 -6.32 -82.87
C LEU A 386 -87.91 -5.82 -84.25
N HIS A 387 -87.00 -6.57 -84.87
CA HIS A 387 -86.54 -6.29 -86.23
C HIS A 387 -87.66 -6.56 -87.26
N ASP A 388 -88.38 -7.68 -87.16
CA ASP A 388 -89.57 -7.98 -88.00
C ASP A 388 -90.66 -6.91 -87.81
N LEU A 389 -90.88 -6.43 -86.59
CA LEU A 389 -91.84 -5.36 -86.33
C LEU A 389 -91.38 -4.03 -86.98
N SER A 390 -90.11 -3.68 -86.82
CA SER A 390 -89.51 -2.48 -87.44
C SER A 390 -89.49 -2.56 -88.96
N ASP A 391 -89.30 -3.76 -89.53
CA ASP A 391 -89.32 -3.99 -90.98
C ASP A 391 -90.73 -3.95 -91.54
N ARG A 392 -91.75 -4.48 -90.84
CA ARG A 392 -93.15 -4.32 -91.24
C ARG A 392 -93.62 -2.87 -91.20
N PHE A 393 -93.00 -2.05 -90.36
CA PHE A 393 -93.19 -0.60 -90.37
C PHE A 393 -92.58 0.11 -91.60
N LYS A 394 -91.80 -0.57 -92.47
CA LYS A 394 -91.30 0.02 -93.73
C LYS A 394 -92.36 0.08 -94.84
N ASP A 395 -93.38 -0.78 -94.79
CA ASP A 395 -94.35 -0.94 -95.88
C ASP A 395 -95.69 -0.21 -95.63
N ILE A 396 -95.77 0.61 -94.57
CA ILE A 396 -96.97 1.40 -94.21
C ILE A 396 -96.75 2.87 -94.63
N ASP A 397 -97.68 3.41 -95.42
CA ASP A 397 -97.64 4.75 -96.07
C ASP A 397 -97.17 5.87 -95.11
N GLU A 398 -96.13 6.61 -95.51
CA GLU A 398 -95.32 7.56 -94.71
C GLU A 398 -96.05 8.84 -94.24
N ALA A 399 -97.37 8.95 -94.36
CA ALA A 399 -98.07 10.23 -94.22
C ALA A 399 -98.59 10.56 -92.80
N ASP A 400 -98.43 9.68 -91.79
CA ASP A 400 -98.87 9.95 -90.40
C ASP A 400 -97.70 10.39 -89.48
N PRO A 401 -97.70 11.64 -88.96
CA PRO A 401 -96.65 12.17 -88.08
C PRO A 401 -96.44 11.40 -86.77
N ASN A 402 -97.49 10.74 -86.23
CA ASN A 402 -97.34 9.95 -85.01
C ASN A 402 -96.50 8.69 -85.26
N PHE A 403 -96.60 8.09 -86.45
CA PHE A 403 -95.85 6.88 -86.81
C PHE A 403 -94.36 7.14 -87.04
N ILE A 404 -93.99 8.29 -87.64
CA ILE A 404 -92.58 8.70 -87.77
C ILE A 404 -91.93 8.89 -86.40
N LYS A 405 -92.68 9.47 -85.45
CA LYS A 405 -92.18 9.73 -84.08
C LYS A 405 -92.03 8.44 -83.28
N ILE A 406 -92.95 7.48 -83.42
CA ILE A 406 -92.85 6.14 -82.80
C ILE A 406 -91.69 5.35 -83.43
N ARG A 407 -91.49 5.45 -84.75
CA ARG A 407 -90.36 4.81 -85.46
C ARG A 407 -89.01 5.32 -84.98
N SER A 408 -88.80 6.64 -84.94
CA SER A 408 -87.55 7.22 -84.42
C SER A 408 -87.30 6.80 -82.97
N ARG A 409 -88.36 6.75 -82.14
CA ARG A 409 -88.22 6.39 -80.73
C ARG A 409 -87.97 4.90 -80.51
N LEU A 410 -88.49 4.02 -81.37
CA LEU A 410 -88.16 2.60 -81.42
C LEU A 410 -86.73 2.35 -81.92
N GLU A 411 -86.29 3.10 -82.93
CA GLU A 411 -84.91 3.04 -83.44
C GLU A 411 -83.90 3.58 -82.41
N ASP A 412 -84.25 4.64 -81.69
CA ASP A 412 -83.45 5.17 -80.58
C ASP A 412 -83.45 4.20 -79.39
N MET A 413 -84.59 3.60 -79.03
CA MET A 413 -84.64 2.50 -78.05
C MET A 413 -83.81 1.29 -78.50
N GLN A 414 -83.80 0.92 -79.78
CA GLN A 414 -82.94 -0.15 -80.29
C GLN A 414 -81.45 0.20 -80.22
N ARG A 415 -81.09 1.46 -80.51
CA ARG A 415 -79.71 1.96 -80.47
C ARG A 415 -79.20 2.10 -79.03
N ASP A 416 -80.07 2.53 -78.11
CA ASP A 416 -79.78 2.71 -76.70
C ASP A 416 -79.87 1.39 -75.90
N PHE A 417 -80.72 0.44 -76.29
CA PHE A 417 -80.74 -0.91 -75.70
C PHE A 417 -79.47 -1.71 -76.04
N ARG A 418 -78.83 -1.43 -77.19
CA ARG A 418 -77.47 -1.90 -77.51
C ARG A 418 -76.39 -1.23 -76.66
N ARG A 419 -76.66 -0.02 -76.13
CA ARG A 419 -75.77 0.73 -75.22
C ARG A 419 -75.94 0.27 -73.76
N THR A 420 -77.15 0.00 -73.29
CA THR A 420 -77.40 -0.59 -71.97
C THR A 420 -76.84 -2.02 -71.86
N THR A 421 -76.64 -2.74 -72.98
CA THR A 421 -75.88 -4.00 -72.99
C THR A 421 -74.39 -3.83 -72.69
N ARG A 422 -73.81 -2.66 -72.95
CA ARG A 422 -72.45 -2.31 -72.48
C ARG A 422 -72.45 -1.91 -71.00
N LEU A 423 -73.50 -1.22 -70.53
CA LEU A 423 -73.66 -0.83 -69.13
C LEU A 423 -73.98 -2.00 -68.18
N LYS A 424 -74.68 -3.07 -68.63
CA LYS A 424 -74.87 -4.29 -67.82
C LYS A 424 -73.61 -5.16 -67.77
N LYS A 425 -72.79 -5.16 -68.83
CA LYS A 425 -71.42 -5.71 -68.77
C LYS A 425 -70.54 -4.90 -67.82
N ALA A 426 -70.69 -3.57 -67.82
CA ALA A 426 -70.02 -2.69 -66.87
C ALA A 426 -70.51 -2.91 -65.42
N GLY A 427 -71.81 -3.16 -65.19
CA GLY A 427 -72.36 -3.51 -63.87
C GLY A 427 -71.92 -4.87 -63.33
N ASP A 428 -71.84 -5.89 -64.21
CA ASP A 428 -71.21 -7.18 -63.88
C ASP A 428 -69.70 -6.99 -63.62
N GLU A 429 -69.01 -6.11 -64.37
CA GLU A 429 -67.61 -5.72 -64.12
C GLU A 429 -67.44 -4.98 -62.80
N VAL A 430 -68.34 -4.06 -62.43
CA VAL A 430 -68.33 -3.32 -61.15
C VAL A 430 -68.51 -4.29 -59.99
N HIS A 431 -69.42 -5.26 -60.11
CA HIS A 431 -69.65 -6.25 -59.06
C HIS A 431 -68.49 -7.26 -58.95
N ILE A 432 -67.93 -7.73 -60.06
CA ILE A 432 -66.72 -8.57 -60.08
C ILE A 432 -65.52 -7.81 -59.51
N ARG A 433 -65.36 -6.53 -59.85
CA ARG A 433 -64.27 -5.68 -59.37
C ARG A 433 -64.47 -5.31 -57.90
N TRP A 434 -65.71 -5.14 -57.42
CA TRP A 434 -66.04 -5.06 -56.00
C TRP A 434 -65.65 -6.33 -55.24
N GLU A 435 -66.01 -7.53 -55.73
CA GLU A 435 -65.56 -8.79 -55.11
C GLU A 435 -64.03 -8.90 -55.10
N GLN A 436 -63.34 -8.42 -56.15
CA GLN A 436 -61.88 -8.47 -56.22
C GLN A 436 -61.19 -7.45 -55.31
N THR A 437 -61.72 -6.23 -55.18
CA THR A 437 -61.12 -5.11 -54.43
C THR A 437 -61.52 -5.13 -52.94
N VAL A 438 -62.77 -5.50 -52.61
CA VAL A 438 -63.27 -5.49 -51.21
C VAL A 438 -62.86 -6.74 -50.42
N ILE A 439 -62.70 -7.90 -51.07
CA ILE A 439 -62.23 -9.12 -50.38
C ILE A 439 -60.74 -9.02 -49.98
N GLN A 440 -59.93 -8.20 -50.65
CA GLN A 440 -58.51 -8.03 -50.34
C GLN A 440 -58.23 -6.96 -49.26
N LEU A 441 -59.22 -6.15 -48.93
CA LEU A 441 -59.12 -5.12 -47.92
C LEU A 441 -59.39 -5.69 -46.50
N PRO A 442 -58.67 -5.26 -45.45
CA PRO A 442 -58.94 -5.73 -44.09
C PRO A 442 -60.38 -5.36 -43.69
N PRO A 443 -61.12 -6.27 -43.00
CA PRO A 443 -62.50 -6.03 -42.63
C PRO A 443 -62.59 -4.81 -41.71
N ILE A 444 -63.45 -3.85 -42.07
CA ILE A 444 -63.86 -2.79 -41.13
C ILE A 444 -64.55 -3.48 -39.97
N ALA A 445 -64.21 -3.12 -38.74
CA ALA A 445 -64.86 -3.60 -37.54
C ALA A 445 -66.34 -3.16 -37.50
N TYR A 446 -67.18 -3.90 -38.22
CA TYR A 446 -68.60 -3.99 -37.96
C TYR A 446 -68.83 -5.32 -37.25
N GLU A 447 -69.21 -5.25 -35.97
CA GLU A 447 -69.70 -6.39 -35.20
C GLU A 447 -71.02 -6.91 -35.81
N SER A 448 -70.95 -7.68 -36.89
CA SER A 448 -72.00 -8.64 -37.26
C SER A 448 -71.53 -9.57 -38.39
N ASP A 449 -71.50 -10.87 -38.10
CA ASP A 449 -71.41 -11.96 -39.08
C ASP A 449 -72.61 -11.92 -40.03
N GLN A 450 -72.52 -11.13 -41.12
CA GLN A 450 -73.26 -11.21 -42.39
C GLN A 450 -73.12 -9.86 -43.11
N ILE A 451 -72.12 -9.72 -43.98
CA ILE A 451 -72.12 -8.62 -44.97
C ILE A 451 -73.00 -9.09 -46.12
N ASP A 452 -74.32 -8.90 -46.00
CA ASP A 452 -75.20 -8.88 -47.15
C ASP A 452 -74.83 -7.63 -47.96
N ALA A 453 -74.24 -7.81 -49.15
CA ALA A 453 -74.04 -6.70 -50.08
C ALA A 453 -75.43 -6.12 -50.38
N PRO A 454 -75.67 -4.81 -50.17
CA PRO A 454 -76.95 -4.20 -50.47
C PRO A 454 -77.27 -4.44 -51.95
N THR A 455 -78.39 -5.08 -52.24
CA THR A 455 -78.88 -5.24 -53.61
C THR A 455 -79.37 -3.90 -54.21
N ASP A 456 -79.48 -2.88 -53.35
CA ASP A 456 -79.88 -1.51 -53.69
C ASP A 456 -78.66 -0.65 -54.05
N PRO A 457 -78.59 -0.11 -55.29
CA PRO A 457 -77.52 0.78 -55.74
C PRO A 457 -77.25 2.00 -54.83
N SER A 458 -78.28 2.54 -54.17
CA SER A 458 -78.11 3.72 -53.29
C SER A 458 -77.27 3.39 -52.04
N ALA A 459 -77.51 2.23 -51.44
CA ALA A 459 -76.79 1.80 -50.24
C ALA A 459 -75.32 1.42 -50.54
N LEU A 460 -75.04 0.93 -51.75
CA LEU A 460 -73.67 0.71 -52.24
C LEU A 460 -72.87 2.02 -52.35
N LEU A 461 -73.52 3.11 -52.76
CA LEU A 461 -72.87 4.42 -52.92
C LEU A 461 -72.43 5.00 -51.57
N ASP A 462 -73.27 4.91 -50.53
CA ASP A 462 -72.96 5.39 -49.17
C ASP A 462 -71.82 4.59 -48.54
N MET A 463 -71.81 3.26 -48.73
CA MET A 463 -70.72 2.40 -48.26
C MET A 463 -69.38 2.73 -48.91
N LEU A 464 -69.36 3.01 -50.21
CA LEU A 464 -68.15 3.43 -50.93
C LEU A 464 -67.62 4.78 -50.42
N ALA A 465 -68.52 5.73 -50.14
CA ALA A 465 -68.15 7.03 -49.58
C ALA A 465 -67.52 6.91 -48.19
N GLU A 466 -68.10 6.06 -47.32
CA GLU A 466 -67.54 5.83 -45.98
C GLU A 466 -66.21 5.08 -46.04
N ARG A 467 -66.05 4.11 -46.93
CA ARG A 467 -64.77 3.40 -47.12
C ARG A 467 -63.66 4.34 -47.61
N LYS A 468 -63.99 5.25 -48.53
CA LYS A 468 -63.10 6.30 -49.02
C LYS A 468 -62.62 7.22 -47.90
N ARG A 469 -63.50 7.57 -46.95
CA ARG A 469 -63.15 8.39 -45.78
C ARG A 469 -62.15 7.68 -44.86
N ILE A 470 -62.42 6.42 -44.54
CA ILE A 470 -61.55 5.61 -43.66
C ILE A 470 -60.15 5.44 -44.27
N LEU A 471 -60.05 5.14 -45.57
CA LEU A 471 -58.75 5.00 -46.23
C LEU A 471 -57.95 6.30 -46.24
N LYS A 472 -58.60 7.46 -46.39
CA LYS A 472 -57.93 8.76 -46.30
C LYS A 472 -57.39 9.03 -44.91
N GLU A 473 -58.18 8.77 -43.86
CA GLU A 473 -57.73 8.91 -42.48
C GLU A 473 -56.51 8.00 -42.18
N GLU A 474 -56.52 6.75 -42.66
CA GLU A 474 -55.40 5.81 -42.49
C GLU A 474 -54.13 6.24 -43.25
N ILE A 475 -54.27 6.81 -44.46
CA ILE A 475 -53.14 7.37 -45.22
C ILE A 475 -52.55 8.59 -44.50
N ASP A 476 -53.40 9.49 -43.99
CA ASP A 476 -52.96 10.69 -43.26
C ASP A 476 -52.22 10.33 -41.95
N GLU A 477 -52.69 9.32 -41.21
CA GLU A 477 -51.98 8.82 -40.02
C GLU A 477 -50.60 8.25 -40.36
N LEU A 478 -50.51 7.39 -41.39
CA LEU A 478 -49.24 6.76 -41.79
C LEU A 478 -48.23 7.77 -42.35
N THR A 479 -48.69 8.84 -43.00
CA THR A 479 -47.83 9.90 -43.54
C THR A 479 -47.39 10.88 -42.46
N HIS A 480 -48.22 11.16 -41.47
CA HIS A 480 -47.86 11.97 -40.30
C HIS A 480 -46.81 11.26 -39.43
N ASP A 481 -47.00 9.97 -39.15
CA ASP A 481 -46.04 9.13 -38.41
C ASP A 481 -44.66 9.08 -39.11
N ASN A 482 -44.64 9.12 -40.45
CA ASN A 482 -43.40 9.17 -41.24
C ASN A 482 -42.69 10.52 -41.15
N ALA A 483 -43.42 11.64 -41.10
CA ALA A 483 -42.83 12.97 -41.01
C ALA A 483 -42.11 13.18 -39.67
N ASP A 484 -42.71 12.72 -38.57
CA ASP A 484 -42.12 12.81 -37.23
C ASP A 484 -40.93 11.85 -37.04
N SER A 485 -40.90 10.72 -37.74
CA SER A 485 -39.81 9.73 -37.64
C SER A 485 -38.64 9.97 -38.59
N LEU A 486 -38.82 10.76 -39.66
CA LEU A 486 -37.74 11.19 -40.57
C LEU A 486 -37.11 12.55 -40.22
N ASP A 487 -37.70 13.34 -39.33
CA ASP A 487 -37.16 14.67 -39.01
C ASP A 487 -36.05 14.59 -37.95
N SER A 488 -34.81 14.35 -38.42
CA SER A 488 -33.63 15.14 -38.02
C SER A 488 -32.27 14.57 -38.45
N MET A 489 -32.14 13.33 -38.96
CA MET A 489 -30.79 12.79 -39.30
C MET A 489 -30.68 11.93 -40.57
N THR A 490 -31.77 11.63 -41.29
CA THR A 490 -31.80 10.62 -42.38
C THR A 490 -31.65 11.17 -43.79
N LYS A 491 -31.29 12.44 -43.99
CA LYS A 491 -31.34 13.05 -45.33
C LYS A 491 -30.44 12.42 -46.40
N ASN A 492 -29.41 11.62 -46.06
CA ASN A 492 -28.45 11.08 -47.03
C ASN A 492 -27.96 9.63 -46.81
N ALA A 493 -28.42 8.91 -45.78
CA ALA A 493 -27.90 7.57 -45.48
C ALA A 493 -28.88 6.48 -45.94
N THR A 494 -28.41 5.52 -46.72
CA THR A 494 -29.21 4.35 -47.09
C THR A 494 -29.25 3.34 -45.93
N GLU A 495 -30.26 2.45 -45.93
CA GLU A 495 -30.34 1.34 -44.97
C GLU A 495 -29.10 0.44 -45.05
N GLU A 496 -28.53 0.28 -46.25
CA GLU A 496 -27.30 -0.47 -46.51
C GLU A 496 -26.08 0.21 -45.86
N ASP A 497 -25.95 1.54 -45.97
CA ASP A 497 -24.85 2.29 -45.33
C ASP A 497 -24.91 2.19 -43.80
N MET A 498 -26.11 2.26 -43.22
CA MET A 498 -26.31 2.09 -41.77
C MET A 498 -26.01 0.67 -41.30
N GLN A 499 -26.37 -0.32 -42.12
CA GLN A 499 -26.12 -1.72 -41.81
C GLN A 499 -24.64 -2.07 -41.89
N GLN A 500 -23.92 -1.57 -42.90
CA GLN A 500 -22.48 -1.70 -42.98
C GLN A 500 -21.77 -1.03 -41.80
N SER A 501 -22.19 0.19 -41.43
CA SER A 501 -21.64 0.90 -40.26
C SER A 501 -21.89 0.13 -38.95
N LEU A 502 -23.05 -0.52 -38.81
CA LEU A 502 -23.36 -1.36 -37.64
C LEU A 502 -22.50 -2.63 -37.60
N GLU A 503 -22.25 -3.26 -38.74
CA GLU A 503 -21.39 -4.44 -38.85
C GLU A 503 -19.95 -4.08 -38.42
N GLU A 504 -19.42 -2.98 -38.94
CA GLU A 504 -18.07 -2.47 -38.59
C GLU A 504 -17.95 -2.14 -37.10
N LEU A 505 -18.96 -1.49 -36.51
CA LEU A 505 -18.96 -1.17 -35.07
C LEU A 505 -19.10 -2.44 -34.21
N ARG A 506 -19.88 -3.42 -34.65
CA ARG A 506 -20.03 -4.72 -33.96
C ARG A 506 -18.77 -5.57 -34.04
N GLU A 507 -17.97 -5.44 -35.09
CA GLU A 507 -16.68 -6.14 -35.24
C GLU A 507 -15.59 -5.55 -34.31
N GLN A 508 -15.65 -4.25 -34.02
CA GLN A 508 -14.74 -3.59 -33.07
C GLN A 508 -15.03 -3.96 -31.60
N MET A 509 -16.29 -4.27 -31.27
CA MET A 509 -16.72 -4.61 -29.91
C MET A 509 -15.97 -5.82 -29.29
N PRO A 510 -15.87 -6.99 -29.94
CA PRO A 510 -15.17 -8.14 -29.38
C PRO A 510 -13.66 -7.87 -29.19
N GLN A 511 -13.05 -7.07 -30.06
CA GLN A 511 -11.63 -6.70 -29.94
C GLN A 511 -11.37 -5.89 -28.66
N LEU A 512 -12.20 -4.87 -28.40
CA LEU A 512 -12.12 -4.08 -27.17
C LEU A 512 -12.41 -4.91 -25.93
N GLN A 513 -13.36 -5.85 -26.00
CA GLN A 513 -13.68 -6.74 -24.88
C GLN A 513 -12.56 -7.72 -24.57
N GLU A 514 -11.89 -8.26 -25.59
CA GLU A 514 -10.72 -9.12 -25.40
C GLU A 514 -9.56 -8.36 -24.76
N GLU A 515 -9.28 -7.14 -25.24
CA GLU A 515 -8.28 -6.27 -24.63
C GLU A 515 -8.61 -5.91 -23.18
N ARG A 516 -9.89 -5.60 -22.87
CA ARG A 516 -10.34 -5.33 -21.49
C ARG A 516 -10.10 -6.53 -20.59
N ILE A 517 -10.52 -7.73 -21.00
CA ILE A 517 -10.35 -8.97 -20.21
C ILE A 517 -8.86 -9.26 -19.99
N ARG A 518 -8.02 -8.99 -20.99
CA ARG A 518 -6.57 -9.13 -20.87
C ARG A 518 -6.01 -8.16 -19.83
N LEU A 519 -6.37 -6.88 -19.92
CA LEU A 519 -5.93 -5.85 -18.97
C LEU A 519 -6.43 -6.14 -17.54
N GLU A 520 -7.68 -6.58 -17.37
CA GLU A 520 -8.23 -7.00 -16.07
C GLU A 520 -7.39 -8.12 -15.43
N LYS A 521 -6.97 -9.12 -16.21
CA LYS A 521 -6.12 -10.22 -15.72
C LYS A 521 -4.73 -9.73 -15.33
N GLU A 522 -4.10 -8.90 -16.16
CA GLU A 522 -2.78 -8.32 -15.88
C GLU A 522 -2.85 -7.45 -14.61
N LEU A 523 -3.93 -6.68 -14.44
CA LEU A 523 -4.19 -5.87 -13.26
C LEU A 523 -4.37 -6.71 -11.99
N GLU A 524 -5.13 -7.81 -12.08
CA GLU A 524 -5.33 -8.73 -10.94
C GLU A 524 -4.01 -9.39 -10.51
N SER A 525 -3.16 -9.80 -11.46
CA SER A 525 -1.83 -10.32 -11.12
C SER A 525 -0.95 -9.27 -10.45
N SER A 526 -0.97 -8.04 -10.95
CA SER A 526 -0.20 -6.93 -10.41
C SER A 526 -0.67 -6.52 -9.00
N ALA A 527 -1.99 -6.52 -8.76
CA ALA A 527 -2.57 -6.27 -7.44
C ALA A 527 -2.19 -7.34 -6.39
N ARG A 528 -1.95 -8.58 -6.81
CA ARG A 528 -1.47 -9.64 -5.92
C ARG A 528 -0.02 -9.39 -5.52
N GLU A 529 0.83 -9.01 -6.47
CA GLU A 529 2.21 -8.61 -6.22
C GLU A 529 2.27 -7.38 -5.27
N MET A 530 1.36 -6.41 -5.41
CA MET A 530 1.24 -5.25 -4.50
C MET A 530 1.15 -5.59 -3.01
N ARG A 531 0.34 -6.61 -2.65
CA ARG A 531 0.18 -6.99 -1.24
C ARG A 531 1.45 -7.60 -0.65
N GLU A 532 2.27 -8.26 -1.46
CA GLU A 532 3.56 -8.79 -1.03
C GLU A 532 4.54 -7.63 -0.73
N TRP A 533 4.43 -6.51 -1.46
CA TRP A 533 5.26 -5.31 -1.25
C TRP A 533 4.92 -4.53 0.03
N GLU A 534 3.64 -4.41 0.41
CA GLU A 534 3.25 -3.78 1.68
C GLU A 534 3.84 -4.52 2.90
N GLY A 535 3.92 -5.86 2.81
CA GLY A 535 4.62 -6.68 3.81
C GLY A 535 6.12 -6.38 3.84
N LEU A 536 6.74 -6.22 2.67
CA LEU A 536 8.16 -5.91 2.52
C LEU A 536 8.54 -4.56 3.13
N GLU A 537 7.74 -3.51 2.92
CA GLU A 537 7.95 -2.19 3.48
C GLU A 537 7.96 -2.22 5.03
N SER A 538 6.99 -2.93 5.61
CA SER A 538 6.92 -3.14 7.05
C SER A 538 8.15 -3.87 7.60
N GLU A 539 8.63 -4.91 6.90
CA GLU A 539 9.87 -5.61 7.25
C GLU A 539 11.08 -4.68 7.22
N ILE A 540 11.21 -3.83 6.19
CA ILE A 540 12.27 -2.83 6.06
C ILE A 540 12.25 -1.86 7.25
N HIS A 541 11.08 -1.35 7.62
CA HIS A 541 10.95 -0.45 8.78
C HIS A 541 11.41 -1.10 10.09
N LEU A 542 11.00 -2.35 10.34
CA LEU A 542 11.42 -3.09 11.54
C LEU A 542 12.93 -3.36 11.54
N LEU A 543 13.50 -3.77 10.40
CA LEU A 543 14.94 -4.00 10.23
C LEU A 543 15.75 -2.72 10.46
N ARG A 544 15.32 -1.58 9.90
CA ARG A 544 15.97 -0.28 10.12
C ARG A 544 15.99 0.11 11.59
N ALA A 545 14.85 0.00 12.28
CA ALA A 545 14.75 0.32 13.70
C ALA A 545 15.70 -0.55 14.55
N GLU A 546 15.83 -1.84 14.21
CA GLU A 546 16.74 -2.74 14.92
C GLU A 546 18.23 -2.41 14.66
N VAL A 547 18.58 -2.08 13.42
CA VAL A 547 19.94 -1.60 13.07
C VAL A 547 20.28 -0.32 13.85
N GLU A 548 19.37 0.66 13.86
CA GLU A 548 19.56 1.92 14.59
C GLU A 548 19.70 1.69 16.10
N ARG A 549 18.88 0.82 16.68
CA ARG A 549 18.94 0.46 18.10
C ARG A 549 20.32 -0.08 18.48
N ILE A 550 20.87 -0.99 17.69
CA ILE A 550 22.18 -1.59 17.94
C ILE A 550 23.28 -0.54 17.76
N LEU A 551 23.24 0.26 16.68
CA LEU A 551 24.23 1.32 16.45
C LEU A 551 24.24 2.36 17.58
N HIS A 552 23.08 2.74 18.10
CA HIS A 552 22.97 3.64 19.24
C HIS A 552 23.62 3.02 20.49
N GLN A 553 23.34 1.75 20.79
CA GLN A 553 23.97 1.05 21.93
C GLN A 553 25.50 1.02 21.79
N VAL A 554 26.03 0.62 20.64
CA VAL A 554 27.49 0.62 20.38
C VAL A 554 28.06 2.03 20.52
N GLY A 555 27.40 3.04 19.96
CA GLY A 555 27.83 4.44 20.04
C GLY A 555 27.91 4.96 21.48
N THR A 556 26.93 4.64 22.33
CA THR A 556 26.93 5.04 23.74
C THR A 556 28.07 4.38 24.52
N LEU A 557 28.30 3.08 24.32
CA LEU A 557 29.38 2.35 25.00
C LEU A 557 30.77 2.86 24.58
N ARG A 558 30.98 3.15 23.29
CA ARG A 558 32.25 3.72 22.80
C ARG A 558 32.54 5.09 23.41
N LYS A 559 31.53 5.97 23.47
CA LYS A 559 31.67 7.28 24.13
C LYS A 559 32.01 7.13 25.62
N ALA A 560 31.40 6.17 26.30
CA ALA A 560 31.69 5.90 27.70
C ALA A 560 33.12 5.35 27.91
N ASP A 561 33.60 4.41 27.09
CA ASP A 561 34.99 3.92 27.16
C ASP A 561 35.99 5.05 26.93
N GLN A 562 35.75 5.91 25.92
CA GLN A 562 36.60 7.06 25.64
C GLN A 562 36.67 8.04 26.82
N GLY A 563 35.52 8.45 27.36
CA GLY A 563 35.49 9.39 28.49
C GLY A 563 36.19 8.84 29.74
N ILE A 564 36.04 7.54 30.02
CA ILE A 564 36.77 6.90 31.12
C ILE A 564 38.27 6.80 30.82
N GLN A 565 38.67 6.48 29.59
CA GLN A 565 40.09 6.47 29.21
C GLN A 565 40.74 7.83 29.40
N GLU A 566 40.11 8.91 28.91
CA GLU A 566 40.63 10.27 29.05
C GLU A 566 40.79 10.65 30.52
N THR A 567 39.82 10.25 31.36
CA THR A 567 39.90 10.46 32.81
C THR A 567 41.04 9.66 33.44
N ILE A 568 41.22 8.39 33.06
CA ILE A 568 42.33 7.55 33.53
C ILE A 568 43.68 8.16 33.14
N ASP A 569 43.82 8.69 31.93
CA ASP A 569 45.07 9.26 31.45
C ASP A 569 45.42 10.56 32.17
N GLN A 570 44.42 11.44 32.38
CA GLN A 570 44.59 12.67 33.16
C GLN A 570 45.00 12.38 34.61
N LEU A 571 44.35 11.41 35.25
CA LEU A 571 44.67 11.00 36.63
C LEU A 571 46.02 10.29 36.71
N GLY A 572 46.32 9.40 35.76
CA GLY A 572 47.58 8.64 35.66
C GLY A 572 48.79 9.49 35.31
N ALA A 573 48.60 10.75 34.90
CA ALA A 573 49.66 11.74 34.71
C ALA A 573 50.08 12.42 36.03
N PHE A 574 49.37 12.20 37.15
CA PHE A 574 49.68 12.73 38.48
C PHE A 574 50.16 14.19 38.50
N PRO A 575 49.38 15.15 37.94
CA PRO A 575 49.86 16.51 37.70
C PRO A 575 50.36 17.21 38.97
N GLU A 576 49.58 17.19 40.05
CA GLU A 576 49.95 17.80 41.34
C GLU A 576 51.22 17.18 41.95
N LEU A 577 51.40 15.86 41.78
CA LEU A 577 52.59 15.17 42.27
C LEU A 577 53.81 15.58 41.43
N ASN A 578 53.68 15.65 40.11
CA ASN A 578 54.75 16.08 39.20
C ASN A 578 55.20 17.52 39.45
N GLU A 579 54.26 18.42 39.73
CA GLU A 579 54.58 19.79 40.13
C GLU A 579 55.43 19.83 41.40
N LYS A 580 55.06 19.04 42.43
CA LYS A 580 55.81 18.97 43.68
C LYS A 580 57.18 18.32 43.52
N ILE A 581 57.27 17.21 42.79
CA ILE A 581 58.55 16.54 42.52
C ILE A 581 59.49 17.51 41.82
N SER A 582 58.99 18.17 40.77
CA SER A 582 59.76 19.16 40.00
C SER A 582 60.23 20.31 40.90
N ALA A 583 59.32 20.89 41.70
CA ALA A 583 59.67 21.98 42.61
C ALA A 583 60.73 21.60 43.65
N TYR A 584 60.62 20.42 44.28
CA TYR A 584 61.60 19.96 45.25
C TYR A 584 62.94 19.62 44.60
N PHE A 585 62.92 18.95 43.45
CA PHE A 585 64.14 18.58 42.73
C PHE A 585 64.88 19.81 42.22
N GLN A 586 64.16 20.78 41.65
CA GLN A 586 64.71 22.06 41.20
C GLN A 586 65.39 22.82 42.35
N GLN A 587 64.75 22.91 43.52
CA GLN A 587 65.33 23.57 44.69
C GLN A 587 66.60 22.88 45.22
N MET A 588 66.65 21.55 45.18
CA MET A 588 67.83 20.78 45.61
C MET A 588 69.00 20.87 44.63
N THR A 589 68.72 21.12 43.35
CA THR A 589 69.71 21.06 42.25
C THR A 589 70.16 22.42 41.74
N GLU A 590 69.78 23.52 42.40
CA GLU A 590 70.09 24.91 41.95
C GLU A 590 69.55 25.21 40.55
N ASP A 591 68.28 24.86 40.31
CA ASP A 591 67.58 25.13 39.05
C ASP A 591 68.16 24.39 37.83
N GLN A 592 69.07 23.42 38.03
CA GLN A 592 69.63 22.61 36.94
C GLN A 592 68.60 21.72 36.24
N TYR A 593 67.60 21.25 36.99
CA TYR A 593 66.54 20.40 36.46
C TYR A 593 65.18 20.99 36.82
N GLU A 594 64.46 21.44 35.79
CA GLU A 594 63.20 22.18 35.97
C GLU A 594 61.98 21.27 35.94
N ARG A 595 62.03 20.15 35.21
CA ARG A 595 60.85 19.30 35.01
C ARG A 595 61.14 17.82 35.16
N VAL A 596 60.33 17.21 36.02
CA VAL A 596 60.22 15.77 36.21
C VAL A 596 58.80 15.34 35.85
N ARG A 597 58.68 14.16 35.25
CA ARG A 597 57.40 13.49 35.02
C ARG A 597 57.41 12.10 35.63
N PHE A 598 56.35 11.83 36.37
CA PHE A 598 55.93 10.53 36.84
C PHE A 598 54.57 10.23 36.21
N ARG A 599 54.49 9.12 35.48
CA ARG A 599 53.26 8.70 34.81
C ARG A 599 53.03 7.22 34.98
N ASN A 600 51.77 6.82 34.97
CA ASN A 600 51.38 5.44 34.75
C ASN A 600 51.27 5.20 33.23
N SER A 601 52.08 4.30 32.68
CA SER A 601 52.04 3.93 31.26
C SER A 601 51.09 2.74 30.98
N GLY A 602 50.22 2.39 31.93
CA GLY A 602 49.31 1.25 31.86
C GLY A 602 49.92 -0.05 32.40
N GLU A 603 51.14 -0.39 31.98
CA GLU A 603 51.84 -1.60 32.43
C GLU A 603 52.86 -1.34 33.55
N LYS A 604 53.45 -0.13 33.58
CA LYS A 604 54.48 0.26 34.53
C LYS A 604 54.40 1.75 34.84
N TYR A 605 54.93 2.11 36.00
CA TYR A 605 55.23 3.50 36.33
C TYR A 605 56.56 3.90 35.70
N CYS A 606 56.58 5.07 35.08
CA CYS A 606 57.75 5.58 34.40
C CYS A 606 58.12 6.95 34.95
N PHE A 607 59.42 7.15 35.14
CA PHE A 607 60.02 8.44 35.46
C PHE A 607 60.71 8.98 34.22
N SER A 608 60.55 10.28 33.95
CA SER A 608 61.40 11.01 33.02
C SER A 608 61.82 12.36 33.58
N VAL A 609 63.02 12.78 33.21
CA VAL A 609 63.59 14.09 33.56
C VAL A 609 63.89 14.81 32.26
N HIS A 610 63.48 16.08 32.18
CA HIS A 610 63.83 16.94 31.07
C HIS A 610 65.26 17.44 31.25
N ILE A 611 66.12 17.23 30.24
CA ILE A 611 67.50 17.73 30.24
C ILE A 611 67.55 19.00 29.36
N PRO A 612 67.75 20.20 29.94
CA PRO A 612 67.76 21.45 29.18
C PRO A 612 68.81 21.49 28.05
N GLU A 613 69.94 20.82 28.25
CA GLU A 613 71.08 20.81 27.32
C GLU A 613 70.82 19.98 26.06
N VAL A 614 70.03 18.90 26.17
CA VAL A 614 69.75 17.96 25.08
C VAL A 614 68.36 18.20 24.47
N GLY A 615 67.45 18.81 25.23
CA GLY A 615 66.05 19.04 24.81
C GLY A 615 65.20 17.76 24.79
N GLU A 616 65.71 16.66 25.34
CA GLU A 616 65.04 15.35 25.40
C GLU A 616 64.62 14.99 26.84
N GLU A 617 63.61 14.12 26.93
CA GLU A 617 63.22 13.48 28.19
C GLU A 617 63.87 12.11 28.28
N MET A 618 64.63 11.88 29.35
CA MET A 618 65.38 10.64 29.58
C MET A 618 65.01 10.05 30.95
N THR A 619 65.30 8.77 31.17
CA THR A 619 65.11 8.18 32.50
C THR A 619 66.12 8.77 33.51
N PRO A 620 65.78 8.90 34.81
CA PRO A 620 66.70 9.42 35.82
C PRO A 620 68.06 8.70 35.81
N GLU A 621 68.06 7.38 35.61
CA GLU A 621 69.24 6.53 35.62
C GLU A 621 70.17 6.77 34.42
N GLU A 622 69.62 7.18 33.28
CA GLU A 622 70.40 7.53 32.08
C GLU A 622 70.87 8.99 32.11
N ALA A 623 70.08 9.87 32.74
CA ALA A 623 70.24 11.33 32.68
C ALA A 623 71.10 11.93 33.80
N LEU A 624 71.08 11.33 34.99
CA LEU A 624 71.55 11.98 36.22
C LEU A 624 72.83 11.32 36.76
N SER A 625 73.70 12.13 37.37
CA SER A 625 74.80 11.59 38.17
C SER A 625 74.27 10.89 39.43
N GLN A 626 75.05 9.98 40.03
CA GLN A 626 74.63 9.23 41.22
C GLN A 626 74.07 10.15 42.33
N GLY A 627 74.73 11.25 42.65
CA GLY A 627 74.24 12.20 43.66
C GLY A 627 72.97 12.97 43.24
N ALA A 628 72.74 13.17 41.93
CA ALA A 628 71.50 13.78 41.44
C ALA A 628 70.33 12.77 41.43
N ILE A 629 70.61 11.48 41.19
CA ILE A 629 69.64 10.38 41.35
C ILE A 629 69.15 10.30 42.81
N GLU A 630 70.05 10.41 43.78
CA GLU A 630 69.68 10.42 45.20
C GLU A 630 68.77 11.61 45.55
N GLN A 631 69.05 12.80 45.01
CA GLN A 631 68.21 13.98 45.17
C GLN A 631 66.84 13.83 44.50
N PHE A 632 66.81 13.21 43.31
CA PHE A 632 65.58 12.93 42.57
C PHE A 632 64.64 12.05 43.39
N TYR A 633 65.13 10.91 43.88
CA TYR A 633 64.30 10.00 44.66
C TYR A 633 63.95 10.56 46.04
N LEU A 634 64.81 11.39 46.64
CA LEU A 634 64.43 12.14 47.84
C LEU A 634 63.31 13.14 47.52
N ALA A 635 63.40 13.91 46.44
CA ALA A 635 62.34 14.83 46.02
C ALA A 635 61.01 14.11 45.76
N PHE A 636 61.07 12.93 45.13
CA PHE A 636 59.90 12.07 44.94
C PHE A 636 59.26 11.64 46.27
N ARG A 637 60.07 11.15 47.22
CA ARG A 637 59.58 10.78 48.56
C ARG A 637 58.97 11.96 49.31
N LEU A 638 59.60 13.14 49.22
CA LEU A 638 59.08 14.37 49.81
C LEU A 638 57.73 14.77 49.19
N ALA A 639 57.58 14.63 47.88
CA ALA A 639 56.32 14.91 47.19
C ALA A 639 55.20 13.92 47.57
N LEU A 640 55.54 12.65 47.80
CA LEU A 640 54.59 11.64 48.25
C LEU A 640 54.20 11.82 49.72
N ILE A 641 55.15 12.01 50.62
CA ILE A 641 54.90 12.15 52.07
C ILE A 641 54.05 13.39 52.38
N ASP A 642 53.95 14.38 51.49
CA ASP A 642 52.99 15.49 51.55
C ASP A 642 51.52 15.07 51.56
N ARG A 643 51.22 13.87 51.10
CA ARG A 643 49.86 13.32 51.10
C ARG A 643 49.52 12.59 52.40
N TYR A 644 50.49 12.42 53.30
CA TYR A 644 50.35 11.62 54.51
C TYR A 644 50.72 12.42 55.77
N PRO A 645 49.96 12.28 56.87
CA PRO A 645 50.22 12.99 58.14
C PRO A 645 51.42 12.44 58.93
N SER A 646 52.27 11.62 58.31
CA SER A 646 53.40 10.94 58.94
C SER A 646 54.62 11.86 59.14
N PRO A 647 55.38 11.68 60.24
CA PRO A 647 56.73 12.19 60.34
C PRO A 647 57.64 11.62 59.24
N LEU A 648 58.71 12.35 58.94
CA LEU A 648 59.77 11.92 58.01
C LEU A 648 61.02 11.55 58.80
N PHE A 649 61.64 10.42 58.47
CA PHE A 649 62.87 9.92 59.09
C PHE A 649 63.95 9.81 58.02
N LEU A 650 65.08 10.48 58.25
CA LEU A 650 66.25 10.48 57.38
C LEU A 650 67.43 9.89 58.16
N ASP A 651 67.77 8.64 57.89
CA ASP A 651 68.85 7.91 58.56
C ASP A 651 70.16 8.03 57.79
N ASP A 652 71.03 8.95 58.19
CA ASP A 652 72.31 9.30 57.52
C ASP A 652 72.14 9.55 56.00
N ALA A 653 70.95 10.01 55.59
CA ALA A 653 70.55 10.10 54.19
C ALA A 653 71.27 11.19 53.37
N LEU A 654 71.94 12.15 54.03
CA LEU A 654 72.55 13.32 53.37
C LEU A 654 74.09 13.23 53.25
N VAL A 655 74.69 12.11 53.66
CA VAL A 655 76.15 11.94 53.75
C VAL A 655 76.82 12.03 52.37
N ASN A 656 76.18 11.49 51.33
CA ASN A 656 76.73 11.44 49.97
C ASN A 656 76.58 12.76 49.19
N PHE A 657 75.90 13.76 49.75
CA PHE A 657 75.63 15.01 49.05
C PHE A 657 76.84 15.93 49.17
N ASP A 658 77.23 16.61 48.08
CA ASP A 658 78.21 17.67 48.15
C ASP A 658 77.70 18.84 49.01
N HIS A 659 78.63 19.70 49.43
CA HIS A 659 78.33 20.79 50.36
C HIS A 659 77.23 21.75 49.85
N LYS A 660 77.18 22.07 48.55
CA LYS A 660 76.15 22.98 48.00
C LYS A 660 74.79 22.31 48.02
N ARG A 661 74.70 21.10 47.46
CA ARG A 661 73.47 20.30 47.40
C ARG A 661 72.89 20.05 48.79
N ARG A 662 73.75 19.64 49.73
CA ARG A 662 73.39 19.42 51.14
C ARG A 662 72.79 20.68 51.78
N ASN A 663 73.40 21.84 51.54
CA ASN A 663 72.89 23.09 52.10
C ASN A 663 71.49 23.44 51.59
N LYS A 664 71.22 23.21 50.31
CA LYS A 664 69.90 23.44 49.70
C LYS A 664 68.87 22.46 50.23
N THR A 665 69.20 21.17 50.29
CA THR A 665 68.34 20.14 50.85
C THR A 665 68.00 20.42 52.33
N LEU A 666 68.98 20.82 53.15
CA LEU A 666 68.71 21.17 54.56
C LEU A 666 67.79 22.40 54.70
N ARG A 667 67.89 23.39 53.79
CA ARG A 667 66.96 24.53 53.77
C ARG A 667 65.54 24.09 53.41
N LEU A 668 65.39 23.22 52.41
CA LEU A 668 64.09 22.66 52.03
C LEU A 668 63.48 21.84 53.18
N LEU A 669 64.28 20.97 53.81
CA LEU A 669 63.82 20.19 54.98
C LEU A 669 63.38 21.11 56.13
N ASN A 670 64.07 22.21 56.37
CA ASN A 670 63.65 23.19 57.38
C ASN A 670 62.34 23.92 57.01
N GLN A 671 62.05 24.10 55.71
CA GLN A 671 60.75 24.62 55.27
C GLN A 671 59.64 23.59 55.51
N LEU A 672 59.88 22.33 55.13
CA LEU A 672 58.93 21.23 55.35
C LEU A 672 58.71 20.95 56.84
N ALA A 673 59.73 21.16 57.67
CA ALA A 673 59.63 21.05 59.12
C ALA A 673 58.60 22.01 59.75
N LYS A 674 58.13 23.03 59.03
CA LYS A 674 57.02 23.88 59.50
C LYS A 674 55.67 23.18 59.45
N GLN A 675 55.54 22.15 58.62
CA GLN A 675 54.28 21.45 58.35
C GLN A 675 54.29 20.00 58.87
N ARG A 676 55.48 19.40 59.04
CA ARG A 676 55.64 18.03 59.54
C ARG A 676 56.80 17.95 60.52
N GLN A 677 56.79 16.93 61.36
CA GLN A 677 57.97 16.57 62.13
C GLN A 677 58.97 15.80 61.27
N ILE A 678 60.25 16.16 61.36
CA ILE A 678 61.33 15.53 60.61
C ILE A 678 62.43 15.10 61.58
N PHE A 679 62.90 13.88 61.44
CA PHE A 679 64.01 13.30 62.19
C PHE A 679 65.18 13.08 61.25
N ILE A 680 66.34 13.63 61.59
CA ILE A 680 67.58 13.45 60.83
C ILE A 680 68.60 12.84 61.76
N THR A 681 69.15 11.68 61.40
CA THR A 681 70.36 11.18 62.06
C THR A 681 71.58 11.65 61.28
N THR A 682 72.64 11.99 62.02
CA THR A 682 73.92 12.30 61.39
C THR A 682 75.08 12.06 62.35
N HIS A 683 76.21 11.60 61.80
CA HIS A 683 77.50 11.62 62.47
C HIS A 683 78.39 12.79 62.03
N GLU A 684 77.95 13.58 61.04
CA GLU A 684 78.78 14.61 60.42
C GLU A 684 78.72 15.96 61.17
N PRO A 685 79.85 16.48 61.69
CA PRO A 685 79.86 17.75 62.43
C PRO A 685 79.39 18.95 61.60
N ALA A 686 79.58 18.91 60.28
CA ALA A 686 79.13 19.95 59.36
C ALA A 686 77.60 20.08 59.34
N ILE A 687 76.88 18.94 59.24
CA ILE A 687 75.41 18.92 59.29
C ILE A 687 74.92 19.40 60.65
N LEU A 688 75.53 18.91 61.74
CA LEU A 688 75.18 19.36 63.10
C LEU A 688 75.33 20.88 63.24
N LYS A 689 76.44 21.46 62.77
CA LYS A 689 76.69 22.91 62.86
C LYS A 689 75.60 23.73 62.17
N MET A 690 75.09 23.24 61.04
CA MET A 690 73.99 23.89 60.32
C MET A 690 72.66 23.75 61.04
N LEU A 691 72.39 22.56 61.59
CA LEU A 691 71.11 22.24 62.24
C LEU A 691 70.96 22.85 63.64
N ARG A 692 72.06 23.17 64.34
CA ARG A 692 72.05 23.75 65.70
C ARG A 692 71.15 24.97 65.88
N LYS A 693 70.91 25.76 64.82
CA LYS A 693 70.09 26.97 64.87
C LYS A 693 68.61 26.74 64.57
N VAL A 694 68.25 25.59 64.01
CA VAL A 694 66.92 25.35 63.42
C VAL A 694 66.29 24.02 63.87
N ALA A 695 67.07 23.11 64.46
CA ALA A 695 66.62 21.80 64.91
C ALA A 695 66.75 21.64 66.43
N HIS A 696 65.87 20.83 67.01
CA HIS A 696 66.09 20.28 68.34
C HIS A 696 67.16 19.18 68.27
N ILE A 697 68.21 19.27 69.10
CA ILE A 697 69.35 18.35 69.06
C ILE A 697 69.23 17.33 70.19
N ASN A 698 69.18 16.06 69.82
CA ASN A 698 69.38 14.91 70.71
C ASN A 698 70.77 14.33 70.45
N ALA A 699 71.71 14.58 71.36
CA ALA A 699 73.07 14.05 71.27
C ALA A 699 73.16 12.70 71.99
N LEU A 700 73.55 11.65 71.27
CA LEU A 700 73.83 10.33 71.80
C LEU A 700 75.32 10.27 72.15
N SER A 701 75.64 10.10 73.43
CA SER A 701 77.02 9.93 73.89
C SER A 701 77.59 8.58 73.43
N GLU A 702 78.92 8.54 73.24
CA GLU A 702 79.64 7.26 73.28
C GLU A 702 79.56 6.67 74.71
N LEU A 703 79.64 5.35 74.81
CA LEU A 703 79.91 4.71 76.09
C LEU A 703 81.33 5.09 76.54
N PRO A 704 81.60 5.17 77.86
CA PRO A 704 82.95 4.97 78.39
C PRO A 704 83.47 3.56 78.09
#